data_AF-A0A9P6IKS8-F1
#
_entry.id   AF-A0A9P6IKS8-F1
#
_cell.length_a   1.000
_cell.length_b   1.000
_cell.length_c   1.000
_cell.angle_alpha   90.00
_cell.angle_beta   90.00
_cell.angle_gamma   90.00
#
_symmetry.space_group_name_H-M   'P 1'
#
loop_
_entity.id
_entity.type
_entity.pdbx_description
1 polymer ?
#
loop_
_entity_poly.entity_id
_entity_poly.type
_entity_poly.pdbx_seq_one_letter_code
_entity_poly.pdbx_strand_id
1 'polypeptide(L)'
;MRDRFLNKISADFADAAVRGAMDVVNGNVVPLNPLEPEESHMYVYNNIFFSKGFDGRNTFEKLGGDDAAHVATSKDLEGVRTLNNVDIEGLNTLGTVVVDYKGVRIVAQSIVPGIFRQQEESSIVYGSVDNGPLAKSDEKFHEILGQAAKALHLAEHAVDNGEGKSVNLWTSFDTKGLMGADGRRYLLDLYRLNPVDIEFLENDVAAKDGIPEYPHKLTLMRPELMLLFWEHGLRLWVQERALEIQKRVEAKKAVSEAAAAASENETKEEKTEVKNEEKDEIKKEGEPAEAANEDAKDKIPAPPNPEDDVNILDFDLSFNVDAFTSVKPPVECTPVRVEQENVIREASKFLRENVIGLLLQDFTAYIVSPVDGGSLTKALHRRGINMRYLGPIATLAKESKELSLVHIHYLAMQEMVVRSVKRIIRKNLRNLPTTHIPDCISHILNCLLGHELNANPAATLAQDGYPYATFTPEILRQNIQSEVLLRYRFKLPEDFIRSIAKEKKIALLRDVCLRAGIQVEARDYIFFPISDSASVSGAAPAGRDVVTPSGKKGSKHKPEKHHDKQSRTIVKSKKRSSTFEPNDILAILPLVKQATTRSSYADEAFEAGKTSLAQGDRVLGQELLFESLALHEQTYGFLHPETARCYQALAMIYFHSEERDTALEFQRKAIIVSERTLGVDSPEALHNYLNLGLFEHSCGRTLTALKYLKHAMQYWDLIYGKNHPDSSTADNNVAVMLQSLKDFDNSCLFFERAKETQEMVHGKDHVIVANCHHVLARAYALKGDFETAVKEEQLAFDMYLKLAGAEDVRTKEADMWLQELKSAREYTANQETFEKAALEQQHQAIHRATSLSATAAAVASRAALAEAAIRKANVDPQVGSRGHLSLNELLEYINSQPQGSSSGSGKSKKARVSAAKRTGKK
;
A
#
# COMPACT_ATOMS: atom_id res chain seq x y z
N MET A 1 -18.81 -2.71 23.20
CA MET A 1 -18.14 -3.60 24.20
C MET A 1 -17.94 -5.03 23.68
N ARG A 2 -18.97 -5.67 23.11
CA ARG A 2 -18.93 -7.01 22.50
C ARG A 2 -17.68 -7.24 21.63
N ASP A 3 -17.45 -6.34 20.69
CA ASP A 3 -16.41 -6.34 19.67
C ASP A 3 -15.00 -6.47 20.29
N ARG A 4 -14.71 -5.71 21.35
CA ARG A 4 -13.46 -5.78 22.11
C ARG A 4 -13.22 -7.18 22.69
N PHE A 5 -14.28 -7.84 23.15
CA PHE A 5 -14.22 -9.18 23.71
C PHE A 5 -14.06 -10.25 22.61
N LEU A 6 -14.76 -10.10 21.48
CA LEU A 6 -14.61 -10.96 20.29
C LEU A 6 -13.21 -10.85 19.66
N ASN A 7 -12.69 -9.63 19.51
CA ASN A 7 -11.33 -9.37 19.03
C ASN A 7 -10.29 -9.98 19.98
N LYS A 8 -10.46 -9.81 21.30
CA LYS A 8 -9.56 -10.43 22.27
C LYS A 8 -9.61 -11.96 22.21
N ILE A 9 -10.80 -12.57 22.19
CA ILE A 9 -10.95 -14.03 22.06
C ILE A 9 -10.31 -14.52 20.75
N SER A 10 -10.50 -13.78 19.66
CA SER A 10 -9.91 -14.11 18.35
C SER A 10 -8.38 -14.06 18.38
N ALA A 11 -7.79 -13.07 19.07
CA ALA A 11 -6.34 -12.98 19.27
C ALA A 11 -5.82 -14.09 20.21
N ASP A 12 -6.43 -14.28 21.39
CA ASP A 12 -6.09 -15.34 22.36
C ASP A 12 -6.20 -16.74 21.69
N PHE A 13 -7.20 -16.96 20.83
CA PHE A 13 -7.39 -18.19 20.03
C PHE A 13 -6.34 -18.32 18.93
N ALA A 14 -6.05 -17.27 18.17
CA ALA A 14 -5.03 -17.30 17.12
C ALA A 14 -3.64 -17.61 17.68
N ASP A 15 -3.28 -17.04 18.83
CA ASP A 15 -2.00 -17.30 19.51
C ASP A 15 -1.88 -18.77 19.95
N ALA A 16 -2.97 -19.36 20.44
CA ALA A 16 -3.03 -20.78 20.78
C ALA A 16 -3.00 -21.70 19.53
N ALA A 17 -3.74 -21.33 18.48
CA ALA A 17 -3.81 -22.04 17.21
C ALA A 17 -2.46 -22.04 16.47
N VAL A 18 -1.71 -20.93 16.48
CA VAL A 18 -0.38 -20.85 15.85
C VAL A 18 0.61 -21.77 16.55
N ARG A 19 0.63 -21.79 17.88
CA ARG A 19 1.49 -22.70 18.67
C ARG A 19 1.14 -24.15 18.39
N GLY A 20 -0.14 -24.52 18.47
CA GLY A 20 -0.62 -25.87 18.17
C GLY A 20 -0.33 -26.32 16.74
N ALA A 21 -0.51 -25.44 15.75
CA ALA A 21 -0.18 -25.75 14.35
C ALA A 21 1.33 -25.95 14.13
N MET A 22 2.18 -25.17 14.82
CA MET A 22 3.63 -25.40 14.80
C MET A 22 4.01 -26.73 15.47
N ASP A 23 3.40 -27.07 16.60
CA ASP A 23 3.63 -28.34 17.30
C ASP A 23 3.17 -29.56 16.49
N VAL A 24 2.01 -29.48 15.81
CA VAL A 24 1.55 -30.51 14.84
C VAL A 24 2.56 -30.69 13.70
N VAL A 25 3.03 -29.61 13.07
CA VAL A 25 4.01 -29.68 11.96
C VAL A 25 5.41 -30.11 12.43
N ASN A 26 5.72 -29.95 13.72
CA ASN A 26 6.96 -30.45 14.32
C ASN A 26 6.88 -31.94 14.73
N GLY A 27 5.69 -32.57 14.69
CA GLY A 27 5.49 -33.93 15.18
C GLY A 27 5.36 -34.04 16.71
N ASN A 28 5.13 -32.92 17.41
CA ASN A 28 4.98 -32.89 18.87
C ASN A 28 3.58 -33.35 19.34
N VAL A 29 2.59 -33.39 18.44
CA VAL A 29 1.20 -33.77 18.73
C VAL A 29 0.86 -35.08 18.03
N VAL A 30 0.32 -36.05 18.78
CA VAL A 30 -0.13 -37.34 18.24
C VAL A 30 -1.48 -37.16 17.54
N PRO A 31 -1.70 -37.73 16.33
CA PRO A 31 -3.00 -37.68 15.65
C PRO A 31 -4.05 -38.54 16.37
N LEU A 32 -5.32 -38.18 16.22
CA LEU A 32 -6.48 -38.89 16.74
C LEU A 32 -6.77 -40.19 15.97
N ASN A 33 -6.39 -40.22 14.69
CA ASN A 33 -6.57 -41.31 13.73
C ASN A 33 -5.22 -41.85 13.20
N PRO A 34 -4.32 -42.39 14.05
CA PRO A 34 -2.96 -42.82 13.70
C PRO A 34 -2.86 -44.07 12.79
N LEU A 35 -4.01 -44.60 12.35
CA LEU A 35 -4.12 -45.75 11.45
C LEU A 35 -4.50 -45.36 10.02
N GLU A 36 -4.84 -44.09 9.80
CA GLU A 36 -5.12 -43.53 8.47
C GLU A 36 -3.85 -42.95 7.82
N PRO A 37 -3.88 -42.56 6.52
CA PRO A 37 -2.76 -41.86 5.90
C PRO A 37 -2.41 -40.54 6.57
N GLU A 38 -1.14 -40.15 6.52
CA GLU A 38 -0.64 -38.93 7.19
C GLU A 38 -1.32 -37.62 6.69
N GLU A 39 -1.98 -37.68 5.53
CA GLU A 39 -2.68 -36.58 4.88
C GLU A 39 -4.13 -36.40 5.42
N SER A 40 -4.78 -37.45 5.93
CA SER A 40 -6.08 -37.37 6.60
C SER A 40 -5.97 -37.26 8.13
N HIS A 41 -4.75 -37.26 8.69
CA HIS A 41 -4.52 -37.09 10.11
C HIS A 41 -5.19 -35.83 10.68
N MET A 42 -6.01 -36.04 11.70
CA MET A 42 -6.69 -35.05 12.52
C MET A 42 -6.01 -34.99 13.90
N TYR A 43 -5.86 -33.81 14.48
CA TYR A 43 -5.20 -33.62 15.78
C TYR A 43 -6.10 -32.76 16.69
N VAL A 44 -6.03 -32.99 18.00
CA VAL A 44 -6.69 -32.15 19.01
C VAL A 44 -5.68 -31.73 20.06
N TYR A 45 -5.52 -30.42 20.27
CA TYR A 45 -4.58 -29.87 21.23
C TYR A 45 -5.15 -28.57 21.82
N ASN A 46 -5.12 -28.42 23.15
CA ASN A 46 -5.71 -27.29 23.89
C ASN A 46 -7.17 -26.97 23.50
N ASN A 47 -7.99 -28.00 23.24
CA ASN A 47 -9.38 -27.91 22.76
C ASN A 47 -9.57 -27.24 21.38
N ILE A 48 -8.49 -27.10 20.61
CA ILE A 48 -8.51 -26.71 19.20
C ILE A 48 -8.34 -27.97 18.36
N PHE A 49 -9.16 -28.11 17.31
CA PHE A 49 -9.05 -29.15 16.30
C PHE A 49 -8.12 -28.66 15.18
N PHE A 50 -7.21 -29.53 14.73
CA PHE A 50 -6.27 -29.22 13.65
C PHE A 50 -6.34 -30.29 12.55
N SER A 51 -6.40 -29.84 11.29
CA SER A 51 -6.30 -30.67 10.10
C SER A 51 -5.28 -30.11 9.12
N LYS A 52 -4.72 -30.97 8.26
CA LYS A 52 -3.89 -30.53 7.13
C LYS A 52 -4.77 -30.06 5.97
N GLY A 53 -4.33 -29.03 5.25
CA GLY A 53 -5.02 -28.52 4.06
C GLY A 53 -4.78 -29.35 2.79
N PHE A 54 -5.01 -30.67 2.87
CA PHE A 54 -4.86 -31.66 1.80
C PHE A 54 -6.16 -32.45 1.60
N ASP A 55 -6.32 -33.09 0.44
CA ASP A 55 -7.56 -33.82 0.13
C ASP A 55 -7.55 -35.29 0.64
N GLY A 56 -7.25 -35.47 1.93
CA GLY A 56 -7.12 -36.80 2.56
C GLY A 56 -8.39 -37.66 2.61
N ARG A 57 -9.50 -37.21 1.99
CA ARG A 57 -10.77 -37.94 1.85
C ARG A 57 -11.30 -37.95 0.40
N ASN A 58 -10.48 -37.56 -0.59
CA ASN A 58 -10.85 -37.45 -2.01
C ASN A 58 -12.14 -36.63 -2.28
N THR A 59 -12.47 -35.70 -1.37
CA THR A 59 -13.67 -34.86 -1.47
C THR A 59 -13.56 -33.85 -2.60
N PHE A 60 -12.33 -33.40 -2.89
CA PHE A 60 -12.01 -32.46 -3.96
C PHE A 60 -11.41 -33.12 -5.19
N GLU A 61 -11.33 -34.45 -5.29
CA GLU A 61 -10.71 -35.19 -6.42
C GLU A 61 -11.22 -34.70 -7.78
N LYS A 62 -12.55 -34.66 -7.96
CA LYS A 62 -13.23 -34.14 -9.17
C LYS A 62 -12.94 -32.66 -9.46
N LEU A 63 -12.51 -31.90 -8.44
CA LEU A 63 -12.21 -30.48 -8.49
C LEU A 63 -10.69 -30.18 -8.55
N GLY A 64 -9.80 -31.18 -8.54
CA GLY A 64 -8.34 -30.99 -8.56
C GLY A 64 -7.59 -31.36 -7.28
N GLY A 65 -8.22 -32.11 -6.36
CA GLY A 65 -7.59 -32.70 -5.18
C GLY A 65 -6.85 -31.69 -4.30
N ASP A 66 -5.56 -31.93 -4.07
CA ASP A 66 -4.68 -31.15 -3.19
C ASP A 66 -4.65 -29.63 -3.49
N ASP A 67 -4.61 -29.24 -4.77
CA ASP A 67 -4.61 -27.81 -5.16
C ASP A 67 -6.00 -27.18 -4.94
N ALA A 68 -7.08 -27.96 -5.07
CA ALA A 68 -8.44 -27.53 -4.76
C ALA A 68 -8.68 -27.41 -3.25
N ALA A 69 -8.23 -28.38 -2.44
CA ALA A 69 -8.31 -28.34 -0.98
C ALA A 69 -7.51 -27.16 -0.39
N HIS A 70 -6.33 -26.86 -0.93
CA HIS A 70 -5.56 -25.67 -0.56
C HIS A 70 -6.29 -24.35 -0.88
N VAL A 71 -7.14 -24.32 -1.90
CA VAL A 71 -7.99 -23.15 -2.18
C VAL A 71 -9.24 -23.14 -1.30
N ALA A 72 -9.92 -24.29 -1.13
CA ALA A 72 -11.08 -24.43 -0.25
C ALA A 72 -10.78 -23.97 1.17
N THR A 73 -9.65 -24.39 1.76
CA THR A 73 -9.19 -23.92 3.09
C THR A 73 -8.90 -22.42 3.17
N SER A 74 -8.64 -21.74 2.04
CA SER A 74 -8.54 -20.27 2.02
C SER A 74 -9.90 -19.59 1.86
N LYS A 75 -10.84 -20.25 1.18
CA LYS A 75 -12.20 -19.76 0.92
C LYS A 75 -13.13 -19.98 2.11
N ASP A 76 -12.99 -21.07 2.86
CA ASP A 76 -13.69 -21.30 4.13
C ASP A 76 -13.40 -20.16 5.11
N LEU A 77 -12.12 -19.83 5.31
CA LEU A 77 -11.70 -18.69 6.14
C LEU A 77 -12.24 -17.33 5.61
N GLU A 78 -12.35 -17.17 4.29
CA GLU A 78 -12.94 -15.98 3.67
C GLU A 78 -14.45 -15.93 3.96
N GLY A 79 -15.17 -17.05 3.87
CA GLY A 79 -16.59 -17.18 4.19
C GLY A 79 -16.91 -17.02 5.67
N VAL A 80 -16.12 -17.61 6.58
CA VAL A 80 -16.21 -17.39 8.03
C VAL A 80 -16.03 -15.91 8.36
N ARG A 81 -15.05 -15.22 7.75
CA ARG A 81 -14.87 -13.77 7.93
C ARG A 81 -16.06 -12.98 7.39
N THR A 82 -16.55 -13.32 6.20
CA THR A 82 -17.71 -12.65 5.60
C THR A 82 -18.93 -12.76 6.53
N LEU A 83 -19.26 -13.95 7.01
CA LEU A 83 -20.41 -14.15 7.89
C LEU A 83 -20.22 -13.47 9.27
N ASN A 84 -19.00 -13.48 9.82
CA ASN A 84 -18.65 -12.77 11.05
C ASN A 84 -18.74 -11.24 10.94
N ASN A 85 -18.69 -10.68 9.72
CA ASN A 85 -18.86 -9.24 9.48
C ASN A 85 -20.33 -8.85 9.27
N VAL A 86 -21.23 -9.80 8.98
CA VAL A 86 -22.69 -9.55 8.90
C VAL A 86 -23.35 -9.64 10.28
N ASP A 87 -22.78 -10.44 11.19
CA ASP A 87 -23.13 -10.49 12.63
C ASP A 87 -24.61 -10.78 12.96
N ILE A 88 -25.25 -11.66 12.17
CA ILE A 88 -26.64 -12.11 12.37
C ILE A 88 -26.83 -12.77 13.75
N GLU A 89 -27.84 -12.32 14.50
CA GLU A 89 -28.14 -12.87 15.82
C GLU A 89 -28.60 -14.35 15.74
N GLY A 90 -28.10 -15.18 16.66
CA GLY A 90 -28.46 -16.60 16.76
C GLY A 90 -27.73 -17.54 15.81
N LEU A 91 -26.98 -17.01 14.83
CA LEU A 91 -26.10 -17.75 13.92
C LEU A 91 -24.64 -17.63 14.36
N ASN A 92 -23.88 -18.71 14.34
CA ASN A 92 -22.50 -18.76 14.83
C ASN A 92 -21.57 -19.44 13.81
N THR A 93 -20.31 -19.04 13.78
CA THR A 93 -19.23 -19.75 13.08
C THR A 93 -18.28 -20.42 14.07
N LEU A 94 -17.32 -21.17 13.57
CA LEU A 94 -16.17 -21.61 14.36
C LEU A 94 -15.09 -20.51 14.38
N GLY A 95 -14.35 -20.43 15.48
CA GLY A 95 -13.07 -19.72 15.48
C GLY A 95 -12.12 -20.46 14.54
N THR A 96 -11.83 -19.87 13.38
CA THR A 96 -11.04 -20.49 12.32
C THR A 96 -9.78 -19.68 12.03
N VAL A 97 -8.62 -20.35 12.06
CA VAL A 97 -7.30 -19.78 11.75
C VAL A 97 -6.55 -20.74 10.83
N VAL A 98 -5.93 -20.22 9.77
CA VAL A 98 -5.15 -20.99 8.80
C VAL A 98 -3.69 -20.59 8.90
N VAL A 99 -2.82 -21.57 9.16
CA VAL A 99 -1.39 -21.37 9.39
C VAL A 99 -0.60 -22.07 8.27
N ASP A 100 0.18 -21.29 7.52
CA ASP A 100 1.15 -21.79 6.55
C ASP A 100 2.54 -21.81 7.21
N TYR A 101 3.11 -23.01 7.46
CA TYR A 101 4.39 -23.19 8.17
C TYR A 101 5.18 -24.38 7.60
N LYS A 102 6.50 -24.23 7.42
CA LYS A 102 7.42 -25.23 6.81
C LYS A 102 6.88 -25.89 5.51
N GLY A 103 6.18 -25.12 4.68
CA GLY A 103 5.55 -25.64 3.45
C GLY A 103 4.15 -26.21 3.63
N VAL A 104 3.87 -26.86 4.77
CA VAL A 104 2.55 -27.39 5.16
C VAL A 104 1.52 -26.26 5.33
N ARG A 105 0.23 -26.58 5.17
CA ARG A 105 -0.90 -25.78 5.67
C ARG A 105 -1.62 -26.55 6.75
N ILE A 106 -1.86 -25.91 7.88
CA ILE A 106 -2.77 -26.37 8.93
C ILE A 106 -4.00 -25.45 8.97
N VAL A 107 -5.18 -26.05 9.08
CA VAL A 107 -6.41 -25.37 9.50
C VAL A 107 -6.61 -25.67 10.99
N ALA A 108 -6.88 -24.64 11.77
CA ALA A 108 -7.15 -24.71 13.19
C ALA A 108 -8.57 -24.18 13.46
N GLN A 109 -9.43 -24.99 14.08
CA GLN A 109 -10.84 -24.70 14.31
C GLN A 109 -11.25 -24.97 15.77
N SER A 110 -12.14 -24.14 16.31
CA SER A 110 -12.79 -24.39 17.59
C SER A 110 -13.78 -25.57 17.49
N ILE A 111 -13.83 -26.43 18.52
CA ILE A 111 -14.70 -27.61 18.53
C ILE A 111 -16.16 -27.24 18.83
N VAL A 112 -17.12 -27.74 18.04
CA VAL A 112 -18.57 -27.60 18.31
C VAL A 112 -18.94 -28.30 19.63
N PRO A 113 -19.63 -27.62 20.58
CA PRO A 113 -20.06 -28.23 21.84
C PRO A 113 -20.89 -29.51 21.62
N GLY A 114 -20.42 -30.63 22.17
CA GLY A 114 -21.13 -31.91 22.15
C GLY A 114 -20.81 -32.86 21.00
N ILE A 115 -20.07 -32.44 19.96
CA ILE A 115 -19.86 -33.22 18.72
C ILE A 115 -19.28 -34.65 18.92
N PHE A 116 -18.58 -34.91 20.03
CA PHE A 116 -18.01 -36.22 20.36
C PHE A 116 -18.90 -37.11 21.27
N ARG A 117 -20.11 -36.66 21.64
CA ARG A 117 -21.04 -37.43 22.48
C ARG A 117 -21.99 -38.26 21.60
N GLN A 118 -21.50 -39.38 21.10
CA GLN A 118 -22.31 -40.33 20.33
C GLN A 118 -23.46 -40.90 21.18
N GLN A 119 -24.71 -40.78 20.69
CA GLN A 119 -25.53 -41.96 20.36
C GLN A 119 -26.82 -41.64 19.59
N GLU A 120 -27.33 -40.41 19.66
CA GLU A 120 -28.41 -39.91 18.79
C GLU A 120 -27.89 -38.72 17.97
N GLU A 121 -28.43 -38.56 16.75
CA GLU A 121 -27.86 -37.81 15.62
C GLU A 121 -27.04 -36.54 15.96
N SER A 122 -25.79 -36.49 15.48
CA SER A 122 -25.14 -35.22 15.14
C SER A 122 -25.77 -34.67 13.85
N SER A 123 -27.06 -34.31 13.95
CA SER A 123 -27.89 -33.98 12.81
C SER A 123 -27.39 -32.70 12.14
N ILE A 124 -26.88 -32.86 10.93
CA ILE A 124 -26.82 -31.78 9.95
C ILE A 124 -28.27 -31.39 9.69
N VAL A 125 -28.67 -30.23 10.19
CA VAL A 125 -30.05 -29.71 10.10
C VAL A 125 -30.29 -28.91 8.83
N TYR A 126 -29.21 -28.51 8.16
CA TYR A 126 -29.25 -27.70 6.94
C TYR A 126 -28.05 -28.02 6.05
N GLY A 127 -28.28 -28.16 4.73
CA GLY A 127 -27.27 -28.50 3.72
C GLY A 127 -26.98 -30.01 3.58
N SER A 128 -25.88 -30.36 2.90
CA SER A 128 -25.53 -31.75 2.57
C SER A 128 -25.11 -32.59 3.78
N VAL A 129 -25.73 -33.76 3.92
CA VAL A 129 -25.39 -34.76 4.95
C VAL A 129 -24.20 -35.61 4.47
N ASP A 130 -23.09 -35.59 5.22
CA ASP A 130 -21.87 -36.38 4.99
C ASP A 130 -21.24 -36.28 3.59
N ASN A 131 -21.42 -35.13 2.91
CA ASN A 131 -21.06 -34.91 1.50
C ASN A 131 -21.80 -35.86 0.52
N GLY A 132 -22.88 -36.50 0.96
CA GLY A 132 -23.76 -37.33 0.15
C GLY A 132 -24.82 -36.52 -0.61
N PRO A 133 -25.68 -37.19 -1.39
CA PRO A 133 -26.74 -36.55 -2.19
C PRO A 133 -27.93 -36.04 -1.35
N LEU A 134 -28.00 -36.39 -0.06
CA LEU A 134 -29.08 -36.00 0.84
C LEU A 134 -28.83 -34.59 1.39
N ALA A 135 -29.82 -33.71 1.27
CA ALA A 135 -29.87 -32.39 1.88
C ALA A 135 -30.98 -32.27 2.92
N LYS A 136 -30.75 -31.46 3.95
CA LYS A 136 -31.76 -31.05 4.93
C LYS A 136 -31.91 -29.52 4.91
N SER A 137 -33.04 -29.02 5.41
CA SER A 137 -33.25 -27.60 5.71
C SER A 137 -34.31 -27.47 6.81
N ASP A 138 -33.89 -27.13 8.02
CA ASP A 138 -34.77 -26.81 9.15
C ASP A 138 -35.35 -25.39 8.97
N GLU A 139 -36.67 -25.26 9.07
CA GLU A 139 -37.39 -23.99 8.82
C GLU A 139 -36.81 -22.81 9.60
N LYS A 140 -36.52 -23.01 10.89
CA LYS A 140 -36.01 -21.96 11.81
C LYS A 140 -34.53 -21.66 11.56
N PHE A 141 -33.78 -22.59 10.98
CA PHE A 141 -32.42 -22.39 10.53
C PHE A 141 -32.41 -21.62 9.19
N HIS A 142 -33.33 -21.95 8.28
CA HIS A 142 -33.53 -21.30 6.98
C HIS A 142 -34.01 -19.85 7.11
N GLU A 143 -34.94 -19.55 8.04
CA GLU A 143 -35.37 -18.18 8.35
C GLU A 143 -34.20 -17.27 8.80
N ILE A 144 -33.35 -17.77 9.70
CA ILE A 144 -32.19 -17.02 10.21
C ILE A 144 -31.13 -16.86 9.11
N LEU A 145 -30.91 -17.91 8.31
CA LEU A 145 -30.04 -17.82 7.13
C LEU A 145 -30.58 -16.84 6.08
N GLY A 146 -31.91 -16.68 5.93
CA GLY A 146 -32.50 -15.68 5.03
C GLY A 146 -32.05 -14.25 5.34
N GLN A 147 -31.78 -13.93 6.61
CA GLN A 147 -31.22 -12.63 7.01
C GLN A 147 -29.77 -12.47 6.53
N ALA A 148 -28.93 -13.50 6.72
CA ALA A 148 -27.57 -13.53 6.21
C ALA A 148 -27.54 -13.50 4.67
N ALA A 149 -28.44 -14.23 4.03
CA ALA A 149 -28.59 -14.33 2.59
C ALA A 149 -28.93 -12.98 1.95
N LYS A 150 -29.89 -12.25 2.53
CA LYS A 150 -30.26 -10.90 2.07
C LYS A 150 -29.09 -9.92 2.18
N ALA A 151 -28.32 -9.97 3.27
CA ALA A 151 -27.12 -9.14 3.47
C ALA A 151 -25.92 -9.53 2.59
N LEU A 152 -25.94 -10.73 2.00
CA LEU A 152 -24.90 -11.25 1.08
C LEU A 152 -25.40 -11.37 -0.37
N HIS A 153 -26.59 -10.86 -0.67
CA HIS A 153 -27.26 -10.96 -1.97
C HIS A 153 -27.33 -12.40 -2.53
N LEU A 154 -27.59 -13.39 -1.67
CA LEU A 154 -27.71 -14.79 -2.08
C LEU A 154 -29.15 -15.12 -2.51
N ALA A 155 -29.31 -15.85 -3.62
CA ALA A 155 -30.62 -16.27 -4.11
C ALA A 155 -31.05 -17.60 -3.46
N GLU A 156 -32.31 -17.69 -3.03
CA GLU A 156 -32.91 -18.97 -2.68
C GLU A 156 -32.95 -19.88 -3.92
N HIS A 157 -32.60 -21.16 -3.73
CA HIS A 157 -32.56 -22.12 -4.81
C HIS A 157 -32.94 -23.52 -4.35
N ALA A 158 -33.64 -24.22 -5.24
CA ALA A 158 -34.10 -25.58 -5.06
C ALA A 158 -33.02 -26.60 -5.46
N VAL A 159 -32.80 -27.60 -4.61
CA VAL A 159 -31.86 -28.72 -4.84
C VAL A 159 -32.61 -30.06 -4.72
N ASP A 160 -32.29 -31.01 -5.59
CA ASP A 160 -32.79 -32.40 -5.48
C ASP A 160 -32.15 -33.13 -4.30
N ASN A 161 -32.98 -33.64 -3.40
CA ASN A 161 -32.58 -34.37 -2.19
C ASN A 161 -32.21 -35.85 -2.46
N GLY A 162 -32.14 -36.28 -3.72
CA GLY A 162 -31.85 -37.66 -4.12
C GLY A 162 -33.01 -38.66 -3.89
N GLU A 163 -33.94 -38.34 -2.99
CA GLU A 163 -35.25 -38.98 -2.86
C GLU A 163 -36.29 -38.48 -3.88
N GLY A 164 -35.92 -37.56 -4.79
CA GLY A 164 -36.86 -36.91 -5.72
C GLY A 164 -37.76 -35.85 -5.07
N LYS A 165 -37.30 -35.26 -3.95
CA LYS A 165 -37.92 -34.12 -3.28
C LYS A 165 -37.04 -32.88 -3.45
N SER A 166 -37.66 -31.72 -3.64
CA SER A 166 -36.94 -30.44 -3.57
C SER A 166 -36.65 -30.06 -2.11
N VAL A 167 -35.47 -29.48 -1.86
CA VAL A 167 -35.13 -28.73 -0.64
C VAL A 167 -34.61 -27.36 -1.06
N ASN A 168 -35.14 -26.29 -0.45
CA ASN A 168 -34.65 -24.94 -0.68
C ASN A 168 -33.46 -24.63 0.24
N LEU A 169 -32.44 -23.97 -0.31
CA LEU A 169 -31.26 -23.48 0.38
C LEU A 169 -30.97 -22.02 -0.05
N TRP A 170 -30.35 -21.24 0.83
CA TRP A 170 -29.82 -19.91 0.51
C TRP A 170 -28.32 -19.94 0.18
N THR A 171 -27.60 -20.81 0.86
CA THR A 171 -26.15 -21.05 0.70
C THR A 171 -25.93 -22.32 -0.11
N SER A 172 -24.68 -22.59 -0.52
CA SER A 172 -24.33 -23.80 -1.27
C SER A 172 -24.72 -25.07 -0.51
N PHE A 173 -25.14 -26.10 -1.25
CA PHE A 173 -25.29 -27.49 -0.81
C PHE A 173 -24.11 -28.02 0.02
N ASP A 174 -22.87 -27.59 -0.30
CA ASP A 174 -21.64 -27.98 0.41
C ASP A 174 -21.61 -27.51 1.88
N THR A 175 -22.34 -26.42 2.19
CA THR A 175 -22.44 -25.78 3.51
C THR A 175 -23.13 -26.71 4.51
N LYS A 176 -22.68 -26.73 5.78
CA LYS A 176 -23.31 -27.55 6.83
C LYS A 176 -23.81 -26.71 8.00
N GLY A 177 -25.10 -26.82 8.29
CA GLY A 177 -25.72 -26.31 9.51
C GLY A 177 -25.78 -27.40 10.58
N LEU A 178 -25.22 -27.13 11.76
CA LEU A 178 -25.25 -27.99 12.94
C LEU A 178 -25.89 -27.27 14.14
N MET A 179 -26.52 -28.04 15.03
CA MET A 179 -26.97 -27.57 16.33
C MET A 179 -26.03 -28.10 17.42
N GLY A 180 -25.41 -27.19 18.17
CA GLY A 180 -24.53 -27.54 19.30
C GLY A 180 -25.33 -27.99 20.52
N ALA A 181 -24.70 -28.78 21.40
CA ALA A 181 -25.28 -29.21 22.67
C ALA A 181 -25.42 -28.07 23.71
N ASP A 182 -25.00 -26.86 23.35
CA ASP A 182 -25.27 -25.60 24.05
C ASP A 182 -26.50 -24.85 23.50
N GLY A 183 -27.22 -25.43 22.53
CA GLY A 183 -28.40 -24.88 21.88
C GLY A 183 -28.11 -23.87 20.77
N ARG A 184 -26.85 -23.68 20.37
CA ARG A 184 -26.47 -22.71 19.33
C ARG A 184 -26.47 -23.32 17.93
N ARG A 185 -26.83 -22.49 16.94
CA ARG A 185 -26.71 -22.83 15.51
C ARG A 185 -25.31 -22.49 15.01
N TYR A 186 -24.63 -23.46 14.41
CA TYR A 186 -23.30 -23.34 13.84
C TYR A 186 -23.34 -23.56 12.33
N LEU A 187 -22.61 -22.75 11.56
CA LEU A 187 -22.42 -22.90 10.12
C LEU A 187 -20.95 -23.25 9.79
N LEU A 188 -20.76 -24.25 8.94
CA LEU A 188 -19.47 -24.87 8.60
C LEU A 188 -19.35 -25.08 7.08
N ASP A 189 -18.12 -25.37 6.63
CA ASP A 189 -17.75 -25.61 5.22
C ASP A 189 -18.10 -24.42 4.29
N LEU A 190 -17.74 -23.21 4.71
CA LEU A 190 -18.13 -21.94 4.07
C LEU A 190 -17.30 -21.61 2.81
N TYR A 191 -16.66 -22.60 2.20
CA TYR A 191 -15.77 -22.38 1.07
C TYR A 191 -16.51 -21.99 -0.22
N ARG A 192 -17.84 -22.16 -0.31
CA ARG A 192 -18.67 -21.78 -1.47
C ARG A 192 -19.80 -20.79 -1.14
N LEU A 193 -19.46 -19.70 -0.45
CA LEU A 193 -20.36 -18.54 -0.31
C LEU A 193 -20.30 -17.54 -1.48
N ASN A 194 -19.62 -17.87 -2.59
CA ASN A 194 -19.52 -17.01 -3.78
C ASN A 194 -19.67 -17.88 -5.04
N PRO A 195 -20.35 -17.42 -6.11
CA PRO A 195 -20.54 -18.21 -7.33
C PRO A 195 -19.25 -18.52 -8.09
N VAL A 196 -19.36 -19.45 -9.03
CA VAL A 196 -18.27 -19.88 -9.93
C VAL A 196 -17.98 -18.80 -10.99
N ASP A 197 -16.70 -18.49 -11.23
CA ASP A 197 -16.27 -17.70 -12.40
C ASP A 197 -16.32 -18.61 -13.64
N ILE A 198 -17.49 -18.62 -14.29
CA ILE A 198 -17.81 -19.54 -15.39
C ILE A 198 -16.97 -19.26 -16.64
N GLU A 199 -16.72 -18.00 -16.99
CA GLU A 199 -15.87 -17.65 -18.12
C GLU A 199 -14.41 -18.10 -17.86
N PHE A 200 -13.91 -18.12 -16.61
CA PHE A 200 -12.61 -18.75 -16.33
C PHE A 200 -12.65 -20.28 -16.39
N LEU A 201 -13.74 -20.90 -15.93
CA LEU A 201 -13.90 -22.35 -15.96
C LEU A 201 -13.96 -22.91 -17.40
N GLU A 202 -14.64 -22.21 -18.31
CA GLU A 202 -14.79 -22.64 -19.71
C GLU A 202 -13.61 -22.21 -20.59
N ASN A 203 -13.11 -20.98 -20.43
CA ASN A 203 -12.05 -20.46 -21.29
C ASN A 203 -10.64 -20.90 -20.83
N ASP A 204 -10.33 -20.83 -19.54
CA ASP A 204 -8.96 -20.84 -19.03
C ASP A 204 -8.56 -22.12 -18.28
N VAL A 205 -9.50 -22.98 -17.87
CA VAL A 205 -9.18 -24.21 -17.12
C VAL A 205 -8.69 -25.34 -18.02
N ALA A 206 -9.39 -25.65 -19.12
CA ALA A 206 -8.98 -26.71 -20.03
C ALA A 206 -7.64 -26.40 -20.74
N ALA A 207 -6.88 -27.43 -21.09
CA ALA A 207 -5.63 -27.27 -21.83
C ALA A 207 -5.88 -26.80 -23.27
N LYS A 208 -5.27 -25.68 -23.68
CA LYS A 208 -5.43 -25.01 -24.98
C LYS A 208 -4.10 -24.35 -25.40
N ASP A 209 -3.77 -24.30 -26.69
CA ASP A 209 -2.69 -23.46 -27.26
C ASP A 209 -1.29 -23.56 -26.59
N GLY A 210 -0.94 -24.78 -26.14
CA GLY A 210 0.32 -25.07 -25.44
C GLY A 210 0.33 -24.66 -23.96
N ILE A 211 -0.83 -24.30 -23.41
CA ILE A 211 -1.07 -24.01 -21.99
C ILE A 211 -1.61 -25.29 -21.31
N PRO A 212 -1.04 -25.74 -20.17
CA PRO A 212 -1.50 -26.93 -19.45
C PRO A 212 -2.83 -26.70 -18.70
N GLU A 213 -3.58 -27.78 -18.44
CA GLU A 213 -4.82 -27.75 -17.65
C GLU A 213 -4.61 -27.06 -16.30
N TYR A 214 -5.57 -26.24 -15.87
CA TYR A 214 -5.44 -25.46 -14.64
C TYR A 214 -5.57 -26.37 -13.40
N PRO A 215 -4.78 -26.17 -12.34
CA PRO A 215 -4.65 -27.14 -11.25
C PRO A 215 -5.91 -27.44 -10.40
N HIS A 216 -6.98 -26.64 -10.51
CA HIS A 216 -8.25 -26.90 -9.83
C HIS A 216 -9.46 -26.25 -10.50
N LYS A 217 -10.62 -26.88 -10.40
CA LYS A 217 -11.93 -26.42 -10.94
C LYS A 217 -12.74 -25.57 -9.94
N LEU A 218 -12.23 -25.39 -8.71
CA LEU A 218 -12.80 -24.47 -7.71
C LEU A 218 -12.47 -23.00 -8.07
N THR A 219 -13.13 -22.44 -9.08
CA THR A 219 -12.80 -21.14 -9.70
C THR A 219 -13.59 -19.95 -9.14
N LEU A 220 -14.08 -20.01 -7.91
CA LEU A 220 -15.02 -19.04 -7.34
C LEU A 220 -14.61 -17.56 -7.48
N MET A 221 -15.61 -16.69 -7.64
CA MET A 221 -15.47 -15.23 -7.68
C MET A 221 -15.08 -14.66 -6.29
N ARG A 222 -14.92 -13.34 -6.21
CA ARG A 222 -14.62 -12.61 -4.98
C ARG A 222 -15.86 -11.86 -4.47
N PRO A 223 -16.07 -11.72 -3.15
CA PRO A 223 -17.20 -10.97 -2.63
C PRO A 223 -17.17 -9.49 -3.05
N GLU A 224 -15.97 -8.90 -3.17
CA GLU A 224 -15.83 -7.52 -3.66
C GLU A 224 -16.29 -7.35 -5.12
N LEU A 225 -16.25 -8.40 -5.95
CA LEU A 225 -16.81 -8.38 -7.31
C LEU A 225 -18.34 -8.43 -7.27
N MET A 226 -18.92 -9.28 -6.41
CA MET A 226 -20.37 -9.43 -6.31
C MET A 226 -21.02 -8.11 -5.87
N LEU A 227 -20.41 -7.41 -4.92
CA LEU A 227 -20.83 -6.07 -4.50
C LEU A 227 -20.69 -5.04 -5.63
N LEU A 228 -19.56 -4.99 -6.34
CA LEU A 228 -19.36 -4.06 -7.46
C LEU A 228 -20.32 -4.31 -8.64
N PHE A 229 -20.68 -5.55 -8.91
CA PHE A 229 -21.70 -5.90 -9.91
C PHE A 229 -23.11 -5.53 -9.42
N TRP A 230 -23.41 -5.74 -8.14
CA TRP A 230 -24.69 -5.33 -7.54
C TRP A 230 -24.87 -3.81 -7.54
N GLU A 231 -23.85 -3.05 -7.15
CA GLU A 231 -23.81 -1.58 -7.26
C GLU A 231 -23.97 -1.09 -8.71
N HIS A 232 -23.42 -1.83 -9.68
CA HIS A 232 -23.56 -1.50 -11.09
C HIS A 232 -24.99 -1.74 -11.59
N GLY A 233 -25.58 -2.89 -11.26
CA GLY A 233 -26.98 -3.21 -11.55
C GLY A 233 -27.95 -2.20 -10.94
N LEU A 234 -27.77 -1.87 -9.66
CA LEU A 234 -28.57 -0.84 -8.98
C LEU A 234 -28.46 0.51 -9.69
N ARG A 235 -27.25 0.91 -10.10
CA ARG A 235 -27.05 2.19 -10.81
C ARG A 235 -27.75 2.24 -12.16
N LEU A 236 -27.74 1.15 -12.92
CA LEU A 236 -28.47 1.05 -14.18
C LEU A 236 -29.98 1.10 -13.93
N TRP A 237 -30.49 0.32 -12.97
CA TRP A 237 -31.90 0.29 -12.59
C TRP A 237 -32.42 1.66 -12.12
N VAL A 238 -31.65 2.39 -11.29
CA VAL A 238 -32.00 3.77 -10.87
C VAL A 238 -32.00 4.72 -12.07
N GLN A 239 -31.08 4.58 -13.02
CA GLN A 239 -31.06 5.41 -14.25
C GLN A 239 -32.25 5.11 -15.15
N GLU A 240 -32.59 3.85 -15.38
CA GLU A 240 -33.77 3.44 -16.15
C GLU A 240 -35.06 3.95 -15.49
N ARG A 241 -35.20 3.77 -14.17
CA ARG A 241 -36.37 4.22 -13.43
C ARG A 241 -36.49 5.75 -13.38
N ALA A 242 -35.39 6.48 -13.26
CA ALA A 242 -35.38 7.94 -13.37
C ALA A 242 -35.83 8.40 -14.77
N LEU A 243 -35.40 7.70 -15.84
CA LEU A 243 -35.86 7.97 -17.21
C LEU A 243 -37.33 7.60 -17.43
N GLU A 244 -37.87 6.56 -16.78
CA GLU A 244 -39.30 6.27 -16.77
C GLU A 244 -40.10 7.39 -16.08
N ILE A 245 -39.66 7.83 -14.90
CA ILE A 245 -40.30 8.91 -14.14
C ILE A 245 -40.25 10.22 -14.94
N GLN A 246 -39.10 10.56 -15.54
CA GLN A 246 -38.98 11.72 -16.43
C GLN A 246 -39.99 11.65 -17.58
N LYS A 247 -40.07 10.52 -18.30
CA LYS A 247 -41.04 10.33 -19.40
C LYS A 247 -42.49 10.43 -18.91
N ARG A 248 -42.80 9.94 -17.69
CA ARG A 248 -44.13 10.07 -17.07
C ARG A 248 -44.44 11.53 -16.72
N VAL A 249 -43.48 12.28 -16.19
CA VAL A 249 -43.62 13.72 -15.89
C VAL A 249 -43.77 14.55 -17.17
N GLU A 250 -43.00 14.25 -18.20
CA GLU A 250 -43.12 14.87 -19.53
C GLU A 250 -44.48 14.56 -20.18
N ALA A 251 -44.97 13.31 -20.09
CA ALA A 251 -46.31 12.94 -20.56
C ALA A 251 -47.42 13.61 -19.73
N LYS A 252 -47.31 13.65 -18.39
CA LYS A 252 -48.23 14.40 -17.50
C LYS A 252 -48.30 15.89 -17.92
N LYS A 253 -47.13 16.52 -18.20
CA LYS A 253 -47.05 17.91 -18.71
C LYS A 253 -47.69 18.07 -20.08
N ALA A 254 -47.31 17.26 -21.06
CA ALA A 254 -47.84 17.34 -22.43
C ALA A 254 -49.37 17.14 -22.49
N VAL A 255 -49.93 16.27 -21.64
CA VAL A 255 -51.39 16.12 -21.50
C VAL A 255 -52.03 17.36 -20.88
N SER A 256 -51.40 17.99 -19.87
CA SER A 256 -51.90 19.24 -19.29
C SER A 256 -51.81 20.44 -20.25
N GLU A 257 -50.76 20.50 -21.08
CA GLU A 257 -50.56 21.54 -22.10
C GLU A 257 -51.54 21.35 -23.28
N ALA A 258 -51.78 20.10 -23.70
CA ALA A 258 -52.82 19.79 -24.69
C ALA A 258 -54.23 20.10 -24.19
N ALA A 259 -54.52 19.84 -22.90
CA ALA A 259 -55.79 20.21 -22.28
C ALA A 259 -55.97 21.75 -22.19
N ALA A 260 -54.90 22.49 -21.89
CA ALA A 260 -54.91 23.95 -21.93
C ALA A 260 -55.17 24.48 -23.36
N ALA A 261 -54.46 23.96 -24.37
CA ALA A 261 -54.61 24.35 -25.77
C ALA A 261 -55.99 23.98 -26.37
N ALA A 262 -56.65 22.93 -25.84
CA ALA A 262 -58.05 22.65 -26.16
C ALA A 262 -58.98 23.71 -25.56
N SER A 263 -58.77 24.10 -24.29
CA SER A 263 -59.63 25.08 -23.61
C SER A 263 -59.63 26.48 -24.22
N GLU A 264 -58.53 26.90 -24.87
CA GLU A 264 -58.46 28.21 -25.55
C GLU A 264 -59.26 28.26 -26.88
N ASN A 265 -59.61 27.12 -27.47
CA ASN A 265 -60.36 27.07 -28.74
C ASN A 265 -61.89 27.03 -28.56
N GLU A 266 -62.42 26.66 -27.39
CA GLU A 266 -63.88 26.51 -27.18
C GLU A 266 -64.54 27.73 -26.54
N THR A 267 -63.80 28.69 -25.95
CA THR A 267 -64.37 29.91 -25.37
C THR A 267 -64.76 30.96 -26.43
N LYS A 268 -65.69 30.61 -27.32
CA LYS A 268 -66.22 31.55 -28.31
C LYS A 268 -67.72 31.43 -28.64
N GLU A 269 -68.54 30.88 -27.74
CA GLU A 269 -69.98 31.12 -27.78
C GLU A 269 -70.63 31.19 -26.38
N GLU A 270 -71.76 31.91 -26.33
CA GLU A 270 -72.74 32.10 -25.25
C GLU A 270 -72.31 32.47 -23.81
N LYS A 271 -72.67 33.69 -23.40
CA LYS A 271 -72.84 34.10 -21.99
C LYS A 271 -74.34 34.17 -21.66
N THR A 272 -74.73 33.65 -20.49
CA THR A 272 -75.78 34.20 -19.59
C THR A 272 -75.71 33.40 -18.25
N GLU A 273 -75.49 34.01 -17.09
CA GLU A 273 -76.46 34.72 -16.21
C GLU A 273 -77.49 33.77 -15.53
N VAL A 274 -77.84 33.85 -14.22
CA VAL A 274 -77.45 34.81 -13.14
C VAL A 274 -77.90 34.29 -11.74
N LYS A 275 -77.04 34.42 -10.70
CA LYS A 275 -77.37 34.69 -9.25
C LYS A 275 -78.23 33.67 -8.42
N ASN A 276 -78.33 33.70 -7.07
CA ASN A 276 -77.60 34.42 -5.99
C ASN A 276 -77.79 33.77 -4.60
N GLU A 277 -77.10 34.34 -3.57
CA GLU A 277 -77.51 34.46 -2.14
C GLU A 277 -77.58 33.15 -1.30
N GLU A 278 -77.23 33.09 0.01
CA GLU A 278 -76.64 34.05 0.97
C GLU A 278 -75.91 33.27 2.12
N LYS A 279 -74.75 33.72 2.64
CA LYS A 279 -74.49 34.42 3.94
C LYS A 279 -74.81 33.62 5.24
N ASP A 280 -74.21 33.88 6.41
CA ASP A 280 -73.29 34.98 6.85
C ASP A 280 -72.41 34.60 8.06
N GLU A 281 -71.23 35.25 8.17
CA GLU A 281 -70.42 35.63 9.37
C GLU A 281 -70.11 34.56 10.49
N ILE A 282 -69.33 34.78 11.57
CA ILE A 282 -68.69 35.94 12.25
C ILE A 282 -67.52 35.40 13.14
N LYS A 283 -66.44 36.07 13.62
CA LYS A 283 -65.45 37.10 13.18
C LYS A 283 -64.13 36.78 13.97
N LYS A 284 -62.90 37.05 13.48
CA LYS A 284 -62.01 38.24 13.70
C LYS A 284 -61.88 38.77 15.16
N GLU A 285 -60.84 39.50 15.60
CA GLU A 285 -59.62 40.12 15.02
C GLU A 285 -58.39 39.70 15.89
N GLY A 286 -57.09 39.89 15.59
CA GLY A 286 -56.33 41.07 15.10
C GLY A 286 -55.36 41.53 16.25
N GLU A 287 -54.26 42.27 16.06
CA GLU A 287 -53.55 42.88 14.92
C GLU A 287 -52.25 43.54 15.50
N PRO A 288 -51.56 44.50 14.86
CA PRO A 288 -50.98 44.62 13.51
C PRO A 288 -49.42 44.73 13.62
N ALA A 289 -48.59 45.24 12.69
CA ALA A 289 -48.41 45.03 11.24
C ALA A 289 -47.01 45.60 10.86
N GLU A 290 -46.33 45.04 9.85
CA GLU A 290 -45.30 45.75 9.07
C GLU A 290 -45.31 45.22 7.62
N ALA A 291 -45.18 46.10 6.61
CA ALA A 291 -45.44 45.74 5.21
C ALA A 291 -44.78 46.70 4.19
N ALA A 292 -44.31 46.13 3.06
CA ALA A 292 -44.13 46.82 1.78
C ALA A 292 -43.96 45.80 0.61
N ASN A 293 -44.88 45.87 -0.36
CA ASN A 293 -44.83 45.45 -1.79
C ASN A 293 -43.95 44.24 -2.19
N GLU A 294 -44.45 43.11 -2.71
CA GLU A 294 -45.34 42.88 -3.88
C GLU A 294 -44.84 43.46 -5.22
N ASP A 295 -44.30 42.60 -6.11
CA ASP A 295 -44.71 42.49 -7.53
C ASP A 295 -44.06 41.30 -8.29
N ALA A 296 -44.50 40.06 -7.99
CA ALA A 296 -44.36 38.86 -8.86
C ALA A 296 -45.12 37.68 -8.21
N LYS A 297 -46.04 37.02 -8.94
CA LYS A 297 -46.76 35.84 -8.44
C LYS A 297 -46.21 34.55 -9.03
N ASP A 298 -45.13 34.05 -8.43
CA ASP A 298 -44.74 32.66 -8.60
C ASP A 298 -45.84 31.71 -8.13
N LYS A 299 -46.10 30.66 -8.90
CA LYS A 299 -46.93 29.55 -8.46
C LYS A 299 -46.09 28.69 -7.50
N ILE A 300 -46.52 28.60 -6.25
CA ILE A 300 -45.97 27.65 -5.27
C ILE A 300 -45.98 26.25 -5.91
N PRO A 301 -44.84 25.55 -6.00
CA PRO A 301 -44.81 24.18 -6.51
C PRO A 301 -45.73 23.29 -5.68
N ALA A 302 -46.47 22.39 -6.35
CA ALA A 302 -47.18 21.33 -5.65
C ALA A 302 -46.17 20.48 -4.85
N PRO A 303 -46.55 19.95 -3.66
CA PRO A 303 -45.68 19.04 -2.93
C PRO A 303 -45.28 17.85 -3.80
N PRO A 304 -44.03 17.35 -3.71
CA PRO A 304 -43.59 16.21 -4.50
C PRO A 304 -44.49 14.99 -4.21
N ASN A 305 -44.91 14.34 -5.29
CA ASN A 305 -45.84 13.23 -5.21
C ASN A 305 -45.04 11.94 -4.95
N PRO A 306 -45.35 11.14 -3.91
CA PRO A 306 -44.49 10.03 -3.46
C PRO A 306 -44.41 8.84 -4.44
N GLU A 307 -45.12 8.89 -5.57
CA GLU A 307 -44.98 7.95 -6.69
C GLU A 307 -43.87 8.34 -7.68
N ASP A 308 -43.36 9.57 -7.61
CA ASP A 308 -42.34 10.11 -8.51
C ASP A 308 -40.91 10.03 -7.89
N ASP A 309 -40.75 9.41 -6.70
CA ASP A 309 -39.46 9.08 -6.05
C ASP A 309 -39.02 7.62 -6.31
N VAL A 310 -37.71 7.36 -6.36
CA VAL A 310 -37.15 6.02 -6.61
C VAL A 310 -36.88 5.26 -5.30
N ASN A 311 -37.75 4.31 -4.96
CA ASN A 311 -37.55 3.43 -3.80
C ASN A 311 -36.47 2.36 -4.08
N ILE A 312 -35.28 2.52 -3.49
CA ILE A 312 -34.15 1.57 -3.64
C ILE A 312 -34.51 0.15 -3.17
N LEU A 313 -35.51 -0.01 -2.28
CA LEU A 313 -35.95 -1.32 -1.78
C LEU A 313 -36.69 -2.16 -2.84
N ASP A 314 -37.08 -1.57 -3.97
CA ASP A 314 -37.74 -2.28 -5.09
C ASP A 314 -36.72 -3.00 -6.01
N PHE A 315 -35.42 -2.79 -5.81
CA PHE A 315 -34.36 -3.45 -6.57
C PHE A 315 -33.98 -4.81 -5.96
N ASP A 316 -34.29 -5.89 -6.66
CA ASP A 316 -33.80 -7.24 -6.35
C ASP A 316 -32.78 -7.70 -7.39
N LEU A 317 -31.62 -8.12 -6.87
CA LEU A 317 -30.54 -8.78 -7.62
C LEU A 317 -29.82 -9.68 -6.64
N SER A 318 -29.88 -10.99 -6.89
CA SER A 318 -29.36 -12.03 -6.00
C SER A 318 -28.69 -13.16 -6.78
N PHE A 319 -27.78 -13.88 -6.11
CA PHE A 319 -26.83 -14.81 -6.74
C PHE A 319 -26.98 -16.25 -6.22
N ASN A 320 -27.26 -17.20 -7.12
CA ASN A 320 -27.25 -18.63 -6.81
C ASN A 320 -25.81 -19.18 -6.73
N VAL A 321 -25.30 -19.46 -5.53
CA VAL A 321 -23.91 -19.92 -5.34
C VAL A 321 -23.61 -21.33 -5.87
N ASP A 322 -24.64 -22.14 -6.12
CA ASP A 322 -24.52 -23.47 -6.72
C ASP A 322 -24.71 -23.50 -8.25
N ALA A 323 -24.88 -22.33 -8.89
CA ALA A 323 -24.82 -22.16 -10.34
C ALA A 323 -23.53 -22.75 -10.94
N PHE A 324 -23.65 -23.49 -12.06
CA PHE A 324 -22.54 -24.17 -12.72
C PHE A 324 -21.72 -25.15 -11.84
N THR A 325 -22.30 -25.66 -10.75
CA THR A 325 -21.70 -26.73 -9.94
C THR A 325 -22.20 -28.12 -10.37
N SER A 326 -21.76 -29.18 -9.67
CA SER A 326 -22.27 -30.54 -9.86
C SER A 326 -23.64 -30.80 -9.21
N VAL A 327 -24.20 -29.82 -8.49
CA VAL A 327 -25.54 -29.90 -7.86
C VAL A 327 -26.61 -29.80 -8.95
N LYS A 328 -27.60 -30.70 -8.93
CA LYS A 328 -28.69 -30.70 -9.90
C LYS A 328 -29.92 -29.94 -9.37
N PRO A 329 -30.53 -29.05 -10.17
CA PRO A 329 -31.84 -28.51 -9.86
C PRO A 329 -32.92 -29.60 -10.03
N PRO A 330 -34.03 -29.54 -9.28
CA PRO A 330 -35.25 -30.27 -9.61
C PRO A 330 -35.76 -29.87 -11.02
N VAL A 331 -36.38 -30.82 -11.73
CA VAL A 331 -36.81 -30.64 -13.13
C VAL A 331 -37.71 -29.42 -13.32
N GLU A 332 -38.62 -29.18 -12.38
CA GLU A 332 -39.57 -28.06 -12.39
C GLU A 332 -38.88 -26.68 -12.26
N CYS A 333 -37.74 -26.61 -11.58
CA CYS A 333 -36.99 -25.37 -11.34
C CYS A 333 -36.01 -25.00 -12.46
N THR A 334 -35.90 -25.82 -13.50
CA THR A 334 -34.93 -25.63 -14.61
C THR A 334 -35.00 -24.24 -15.26
N PRO A 335 -36.17 -23.63 -15.54
CA PRO A 335 -36.23 -22.30 -16.16
C PRO A 335 -35.63 -21.19 -15.29
N VAL A 336 -36.05 -21.12 -14.01
CA VAL A 336 -35.54 -20.15 -13.03
C VAL A 336 -34.02 -20.34 -12.81
N ARG A 337 -33.56 -21.60 -12.84
CA ARG A 337 -32.14 -21.91 -12.75
C ARG A 337 -31.32 -21.36 -13.93
N VAL A 338 -31.86 -21.36 -15.15
CA VAL A 338 -31.19 -20.76 -16.32
C VAL A 338 -31.10 -19.25 -16.19
N GLU A 339 -32.13 -18.58 -15.65
CA GLU A 339 -32.10 -17.14 -15.38
C GLU A 339 -31.02 -16.80 -14.33
N GLN A 340 -30.97 -17.55 -13.22
CA GLN A 340 -29.92 -17.41 -12.19
C GLN A 340 -28.50 -17.70 -12.73
N GLU A 341 -28.36 -18.67 -13.64
CA GLU A 341 -27.08 -18.99 -14.30
C GLU A 341 -26.65 -17.89 -15.29
N ASN A 342 -27.59 -17.21 -15.97
CA ASN A 342 -27.29 -16.08 -16.85
C ASN A 342 -26.72 -14.88 -16.07
N VAL A 343 -27.34 -14.48 -14.95
CA VAL A 343 -26.86 -13.38 -14.08
C VAL A 343 -25.41 -13.60 -13.64
N ILE A 344 -25.04 -14.85 -13.35
CA ILE A 344 -23.69 -15.22 -12.90
C ILE A 344 -22.68 -15.26 -14.05
N ARG A 345 -23.12 -15.60 -15.26
CA ARG A 345 -22.32 -15.44 -16.47
C ARG A 345 -22.09 -13.97 -16.81
N GLU A 346 -23.08 -13.11 -16.63
CA GLU A 346 -22.95 -11.66 -16.80
C GLU A 346 -21.96 -11.05 -15.80
N ALA A 347 -22.02 -11.42 -14.51
CA ALA A 347 -21.03 -11.00 -13.52
C ALA A 347 -19.59 -11.48 -13.87
N SER A 348 -19.46 -12.70 -14.40
CA SER A 348 -18.18 -13.28 -14.85
C SER A 348 -17.63 -12.60 -16.11
N LYS A 349 -18.49 -12.10 -17.01
CA LYS A 349 -18.10 -11.25 -18.15
C LYS A 349 -17.74 -9.83 -17.75
N PHE A 350 -18.55 -9.21 -16.89
CA PHE A 350 -18.31 -7.86 -16.34
C PHE A 350 -16.92 -7.74 -15.71
N LEU A 351 -16.45 -8.78 -15.02
CA LEU A 351 -15.07 -8.90 -14.53
C LEU A 351 -14.01 -8.72 -15.64
N ARG A 352 -14.20 -9.38 -16.79
CA ARG A 352 -13.25 -9.42 -17.91
C ARG A 352 -13.31 -8.16 -18.76
N GLU A 353 -14.52 -7.74 -19.12
CA GLU A 353 -14.78 -6.70 -20.11
C GLU A 353 -14.74 -5.30 -19.50
N ASN A 354 -15.29 -5.13 -18.29
CA ASN A 354 -15.39 -3.83 -17.63
C ASN A 354 -14.33 -3.67 -16.52
N VAL A 355 -14.31 -4.55 -15.52
CA VAL A 355 -13.58 -4.33 -14.25
C VAL A 355 -12.06 -4.34 -14.44
N ILE A 356 -11.52 -5.23 -15.27
CA ILE A 356 -10.08 -5.24 -15.60
C ILE A 356 -9.70 -3.98 -16.41
N GLY A 357 -10.54 -3.53 -17.35
CA GLY A 357 -10.31 -2.29 -18.10
C GLY A 357 -10.33 -1.05 -17.20
N LEU A 358 -11.31 -0.96 -16.31
CA LEU A 358 -11.44 0.11 -15.31
C LEU A 358 -10.24 0.13 -14.34
N LEU A 359 -9.74 -1.03 -13.89
CA LEU A 359 -8.53 -1.07 -13.06
C LEU A 359 -7.29 -0.51 -13.80
N LEU A 360 -7.14 -0.79 -15.09
CA LEU A 360 -6.04 -0.22 -15.88
C LEU A 360 -6.22 1.30 -16.05
N GLN A 361 -7.45 1.79 -16.17
CA GLN A 361 -7.76 3.23 -16.17
C GLN A 361 -7.50 3.89 -14.80
N ASP A 362 -7.81 3.21 -13.68
CA ASP A 362 -7.44 3.67 -12.31
C ASP A 362 -5.92 3.87 -12.18
N PHE A 363 -5.13 3.02 -12.83
CA PHE A 363 -3.67 3.08 -12.84
C PHE A 363 -3.13 4.19 -13.76
N THR A 364 -3.67 4.37 -14.96
CA THR A 364 -3.22 5.43 -15.89
C THR A 364 -3.65 6.83 -15.43
N ALA A 365 -4.77 6.94 -14.71
CA ALA A 365 -5.23 8.16 -14.04
C ALA A 365 -4.59 8.39 -12.65
N TYR A 366 -3.69 7.51 -12.20
CA TYR A 366 -3.02 7.56 -10.89
C TYR A 366 -3.95 7.62 -9.67
N ILE A 367 -5.21 7.19 -9.82
CA ILE A 367 -6.18 7.01 -8.73
C ILE A 367 -5.68 5.90 -7.78
N VAL A 368 -4.97 4.90 -8.33
CA VAL A 368 -4.27 3.87 -7.56
C VAL A 368 -2.86 3.65 -8.13
N SER A 369 -1.81 4.07 -7.41
CA SER A 369 -0.41 3.72 -7.71
C SER A 369 0.04 2.54 -6.83
N PRO A 370 0.14 1.30 -7.36
CA PRO A 370 0.66 0.18 -6.58
C PRO A 370 2.20 0.21 -6.52
N VAL A 371 2.73 0.53 -5.33
CA VAL A 371 4.17 0.65 -5.06
C VAL A 371 4.89 -0.72 -5.03
N ASP A 372 4.22 -1.75 -4.50
CA ASP A 372 4.76 -3.11 -4.35
C ASP A 372 3.73 -4.21 -4.70
N GLY A 373 4.18 -5.47 -4.80
CA GLY A 373 3.32 -6.61 -5.11
C GLY A 373 2.22 -6.85 -4.05
N GLY A 374 2.43 -6.38 -2.81
CA GLY A 374 1.40 -6.30 -1.77
C GLY A 374 0.30 -5.31 -2.10
N SER A 375 0.67 -4.10 -2.51
CA SER A 375 -0.23 -3.02 -2.92
C SER A 375 -0.99 -3.37 -4.21
N LEU A 376 -0.31 -3.99 -5.19
CA LEU A 376 -0.96 -4.54 -6.38
C LEU A 376 -2.00 -5.62 -6.02
N THR A 377 -1.65 -6.54 -5.10
CA THR A 377 -2.61 -7.55 -4.59
C THR A 377 -3.82 -6.88 -3.92
N LYS A 378 -3.60 -5.85 -3.10
CA LYS A 378 -4.70 -5.07 -2.47
C LYS A 378 -5.57 -4.36 -3.52
N ALA A 379 -4.99 -3.79 -4.57
CA ALA A 379 -5.72 -3.10 -5.63
C ALA A 379 -6.61 -4.07 -6.44
N LEU A 380 -6.07 -5.21 -6.88
CA LEU A 380 -6.84 -6.25 -7.56
C LEU A 380 -7.99 -6.76 -6.69
N HIS A 381 -7.72 -7.10 -5.42
CA HIS A 381 -8.76 -7.61 -4.51
C HIS A 381 -9.86 -6.57 -4.23
N ARG A 382 -9.52 -5.28 -4.08
CA ARG A 382 -10.50 -4.18 -3.92
C ARG A 382 -11.44 -4.02 -5.13
N ARG A 383 -10.98 -4.33 -6.34
CA ARG A 383 -11.80 -4.43 -7.55
C ARG A 383 -12.38 -5.84 -7.77
N GLY A 384 -12.35 -6.73 -6.78
CA GLY A 384 -12.88 -8.09 -6.90
C GLY A 384 -12.10 -9.05 -7.82
N ILE A 385 -10.93 -8.64 -8.33
CA ILE A 385 -10.15 -9.43 -9.27
C ILE A 385 -9.36 -10.52 -8.52
N ASN A 386 -9.58 -11.78 -8.90
CA ASN A 386 -8.77 -12.90 -8.43
C ASN A 386 -7.37 -12.90 -9.06
N MET A 387 -6.33 -13.20 -8.27
CA MET A 387 -4.92 -13.14 -8.69
C MET A 387 -4.53 -14.05 -9.87
N ARG A 388 -5.41 -14.95 -10.34
CA ARG A 388 -5.25 -15.70 -11.61
C ARG A 388 -5.19 -14.78 -12.84
N TYR A 389 -5.85 -13.61 -12.77
CA TYR A 389 -5.87 -12.60 -13.84
C TYR A 389 -4.60 -11.74 -13.92
N LEU A 390 -3.56 -11.98 -13.11
CA LEU A 390 -2.28 -11.25 -13.20
C LEU A 390 -1.64 -11.33 -14.60
N GLY A 391 -1.74 -12.47 -15.30
CA GLY A 391 -1.20 -12.61 -16.65
C GLY A 391 -1.95 -11.79 -17.69
N PRO A 392 -3.28 -11.93 -17.82
CA PRO A 392 -4.10 -11.04 -18.64
C PRO A 392 -3.86 -9.55 -18.36
N ILE A 393 -3.79 -9.13 -17.09
CA ILE A 393 -3.46 -7.75 -16.71
C ILE A 393 -2.06 -7.35 -17.18
N ALA A 394 -1.04 -8.20 -17.01
CA ALA A 394 0.31 -7.96 -17.49
C ALA A 394 0.40 -7.89 -19.02
N THR A 395 -0.41 -8.66 -19.75
CA THR A 395 -0.50 -8.61 -21.21
C THR A 395 -1.13 -7.29 -21.67
N LEU A 396 -2.31 -6.94 -21.14
CA LEU A 396 -3.02 -5.69 -21.49
C LEU A 396 -2.19 -4.44 -21.15
N ALA A 397 -1.52 -4.42 -19.99
CA ALA A 397 -0.61 -3.35 -19.56
C ALA A 397 0.63 -3.19 -20.47
N LYS A 398 0.95 -4.18 -21.31
CA LYS A 398 2.01 -4.12 -22.32
C LYS A 398 1.48 -3.74 -23.70
N GLU A 399 0.24 -4.15 -24.02
CA GLU A 399 -0.40 -3.92 -25.31
C GLU A 399 -0.93 -2.49 -25.49
N SER A 400 -1.30 -1.82 -24.39
CA SER A 400 -1.70 -0.40 -24.37
C SER A 400 -0.62 0.56 -24.86
N LYS A 401 0.67 0.20 -24.70
CA LYS A 401 1.87 1.02 -24.98
C LYS A 401 2.00 2.30 -24.15
N GLU A 402 1.13 2.53 -23.17
CA GLU A 402 1.24 3.66 -22.25
C GLU A 402 2.41 3.45 -21.28
N LEU A 403 3.28 4.47 -21.12
CA LEU A 403 4.50 4.35 -20.31
C LEU A 403 4.18 4.18 -18.81
N SER A 404 3.06 4.75 -18.35
CA SER A 404 2.51 4.60 -17.00
C SER A 404 2.31 3.12 -16.61
N LEU A 405 1.83 2.31 -17.56
CA LEU A 405 1.53 0.88 -17.36
C LEU A 405 2.77 -0.02 -17.43
N VAL A 406 3.93 0.49 -17.84
CA VAL A 406 5.19 -0.28 -17.90
C VAL A 406 5.65 -0.72 -16.50
N HIS A 407 5.52 0.14 -15.48
CA HIS A 407 5.79 -0.24 -14.09
C HIS A 407 4.82 -1.34 -13.61
N ILE A 408 3.53 -1.21 -13.94
CA ILE A 408 2.50 -2.21 -13.61
C ILE A 408 2.82 -3.57 -14.25
N HIS A 409 3.26 -3.59 -15.52
CA HIS A 409 3.68 -4.81 -16.22
C HIS A 409 4.82 -5.53 -15.49
N TYR A 410 5.89 -4.80 -15.13
CA TYR A 410 7.02 -5.38 -14.39
C TYR A 410 6.64 -5.80 -12.97
N LEU A 411 5.75 -5.06 -12.29
CA LEU A 411 5.27 -5.38 -10.95
C LEU A 411 4.39 -6.64 -10.95
N ALA A 412 3.53 -6.81 -11.96
CA ALA A 412 2.76 -8.03 -12.16
C ALA A 412 3.69 -9.23 -12.46
N MET A 413 4.73 -9.06 -13.27
CA MET A 413 5.77 -10.07 -13.47
C MET A 413 6.50 -10.44 -12.17
N GLN A 414 6.89 -9.47 -11.35
CA GLN A 414 7.51 -9.69 -10.03
C GLN A 414 6.59 -10.49 -9.11
N GLU A 415 5.32 -10.07 -8.98
CA GLU A 415 4.32 -10.73 -8.11
C GLU A 415 4.02 -12.18 -8.58
N MET A 416 3.99 -12.44 -9.90
CA MET A 416 3.89 -13.81 -10.45
C MET A 416 5.12 -14.66 -10.07
N VAL A 417 6.34 -14.14 -10.28
CA VAL A 417 7.60 -14.83 -9.95
C VAL A 417 7.70 -15.13 -8.45
N VAL A 418 7.43 -14.15 -7.58
CA VAL A 418 7.42 -14.30 -6.11
C VAL A 418 6.47 -15.42 -5.68
N ARG A 419 5.27 -15.50 -6.28
CA ARG A 419 4.28 -16.54 -5.94
C ARG A 419 4.71 -17.94 -6.39
N SER A 420 5.33 -18.07 -7.57
CA SER A 420 5.89 -19.34 -8.04
C SER A 420 7.12 -19.79 -7.24
N VAL A 421 8.07 -18.89 -6.95
CA VAL A 421 9.23 -19.18 -6.08
C VAL A 421 8.78 -19.63 -4.69
N LYS A 422 7.83 -18.93 -4.06
CA LYS A 422 7.21 -19.36 -2.80
C LYS A 422 6.65 -20.78 -2.90
N ARG A 423 5.95 -21.13 -3.99
CA ARG A 423 5.36 -22.47 -4.17
C ARG A 423 6.44 -23.55 -4.31
N ILE A 424 7.51 -23.28 -5.05
CA ILE A 424 8.68 -24.16 -5.18
C ILE A 424 9.34 -24.37 -3.80
N ILE A 425 9.57 -23.31 -3.03
CA ILE A 425 10.11 -23.38 -1.66
C ILE A 425 9.19 -24.24 -0.77
N ARG A 426 7.89 -23.95 -0.74
CA ARG A 426 6.92 -24.73 0.07
C ARG A 426 6.86 -26.21 -0.31
N LYS A 427 7.00 -26.56 -1.59
CA LYS A 427 7.04 -27.95 -2.06
C LYS A 427 8.27 -28.69 -1.54
N ASN A 428 9.44 -28.05 -1.51
CA ASN A 428 10.68 -28.65 -1.03
C ASN A 428 10.75 -28.74 0.51
N LEU A 429 10.19 -27.76 1.23
CA LEU A 429 10.20 -27.76 2.70
C LEU A 429 9.27 -28.79 3.34
N ARG A 430 8.18 -29.20 2.66
CA ARG A 430 7.08 -30.02 3.22
C ARG A 430 7.57 -31.28 3.95
N ASN A 431 8.56 -31.97 3.38
CA ASN A 431 9.04 -33.28 3.84
C ASN A 431 10.51 -33.22 4.34
N LEU A 432 11.02 -32.03 4.68
CA LEU A 432 12.45 -31.80 4.93
C LEU A 432 12.77 -31.71 6.44
N PRO A 433 13.77 -32.45 6.96
CA PRO A 433 14.20 -32.31 8.35
C PRO A 433 14.69 -30.89 8.67
N THR A 434 14.47 -30.45 9.91
CA THR A 434 14.75 -29.06 10.34
C THR A 434 16.20 -28.62 10.16
N THR A 435 17.15 -29.57 10.17
CA THR A 435 18.58 -29.35 9.93
C THR A 435 18.91 -28.94 8.49
N HIS A 436 18.14 -29.39 7.49
CA HIS A 436 18.38 -29.11 6.07
C HIS A 436 17.60 -27.89 5.54
N ILE A 437 16.63 -27.37 6.30
CA ILE A 437 15.83 -26.20 5.94
C ILE A 437 16.69 -24.97 5.57
N PRO A 438 17.72 -24.57 6.34
CA PRO A 438 18.55 -23.41 6.01
C PRO A 438 19.37 -23.59 4.72
N ASP A 439 19.81 -24.82 4.46
CA ASP A 439 20.57 -25.18 3.26
C ASP A 439 19.70 -25.19 2.00
N CYS A 440 18.50 -25.76 2.09
CA CYS A 440 17.49 -25.74 1.02
C CYS A 440 17.12 -24.29 0.63
N ILE A 441 16.88 -23.42 1.61
CA ILE A 441 16.51 -22.02 1.36
C ILE A 441 17.68 -21.24 0.76
N SER A 442 18.87 -21.30 1.37
CA SER A 442 20.05 -20.58 0.87
C SER A 442 20.47 -21.05 -0.53
N HIS A 443 20.37 -22.35 -0.85
CA HIS A 443 20.60 -22.86 -2.20
C HIS A 443 19.59 -22.29 -3.22
N ILE A 444 18.29 -22.33 -2.94
CA ILE A 444 17.26 -21.77 -3.82
C ILE A 444 17.45 -20.26 -4.03
N LEU A 445 17.80 -19.50 -2.98
CA LEU A 445 18.08 -18.06 -3.08
C LEU A 445 19.37 -17.76 -3.88
N ASN A 446 20.41 -18.60 -3.78
CA ASN A 446 21.60 -18.49 -4.61
C ASN A 446 21.28 -18.78 -6.09
N CYS A 447 20.53 -19.84 -6.40
CA CYS A 447 20.08 -20.12 -7.78
C CYS A 447 19.23 -18.98 -8.36
N LEU A 448 18.39 -18.33 -7.55
CA LEU A 448 17.53 -17.22 -7.99
C LEU A 448 18.32 -15.91 -8.21
N LEU A 449 19.08 -15.46 -7.19
CA LEU A 449 19.64 -14.09 -7.15
C LEU A 449 21.18 -14.03 -7.17
N GLY A 450 21.84 -15.08 -6.68
CA GLY A 450 23.29 -15.18 -6.53
C GLY A 450 24.03 -15.76 -7.73
N HIS A 451 23.31 -16.22 -8.77
CA HIS A 451 23.89 -16.88 -9.96
C HIS A 451 24.87 -15.99 -10.75
N GLU A 452 24.80 -14.66 -10.62
CA GLU A 452 25.77 -13.73 -11.22
C GLU A 452 27.08 -13.64 -10.42
N LEU A 453 27.08 -13.96 -9.11
CA LEU A 453 28.30 -14.08 -8.28
C LEU A 453 28.93 -15.47 -8.40
N ASN A 454 28.11 -16.53 -8.40
CA ASN A 454 28.53 -17.90 -8.65
C ASN A 454 27.54 -18.58 -9.61
N ALA A 455 27.97 -18.82 -10.85
CA ALA A 455 27.15 -19.45 -11.89
C ALA A 455 26.70 -20.88 -11.53
N ASN A 456 27.50 -21.62 -10.75
CA ASN A 456 27.22 -22.98 -10.32
C ASN A 456 27.10 -23.01 -8.78
N PRO A 457 25.98 -22.52 -8.21
CA PRO A 457 25.71 -22.69 -6.79
C PRO A 457 25.53 -24.17 -6.45
N ALA A 458 26.00 -24.57 -5.28
CA ALA A 458 25.87 -25.93 -4.76
C ALA A 458 25.40 -25.87 -3.31
N ALA A 459 24.49 -26.76 -2.95
CA ALA A 459 24.00 -26.92 -1.58
C ALA A 459 25.09 -27.51 -0.67
N THR A 460 25.15 -27.04 0.58
CA THR A 460 26.23 -27.33 1.54
C THR A 460 26.03 -28.66 2.26
N LEU A 461 24.78 -29.06 2.44
CA LEU A 461 24.35 -30.27 3.14
C LEU A 461 23.50 -31.17 2.23
N ALA A 462 23.73 -31.10 0.92
CA ALA A 462 23.15 -32.01 -0.05
C ALA A 462 23.67 -33.44 0.15
N GLN A 463 22.87 -34.26 0.82
CA GLN A 463 22.93 -35.71 0.69
C GLN A 463 22.12 -36.12 -0.54
N ASP A 464 22.59 -37.15 -1.26
CA ASP A 464 21.93 -37.68 -2.45
C ASP A 464 20.51 -38.21 -2.10
N GLY A 465 19.47 -37.46 -2.51
CA GLY A 465 18.08 -37.86 -2.32
C GLY A 465 17.05 -36.72 -2.29
N TYR A 466 17.43 -35.49 -1.91
CA TYR A 466 16.47 -34.39 -1.80
C TYR A 466 16.29 -33.60 -3.11
N PRO A 467 15.04 -33.31 -3.56
CA PRO A 467 14.79 -32.65 -4.85
C PRO A 467 15.40 -31.25 -5.02
N TYR A 468 15.67 -30.51 -3.94
CA TYR A 468 16.27 -29.18 -4.04
C TYR A 468 17.77 -29.23 -4.44
N ALA A 469 18.45 -30.34 -4.18
CA ALA A 469 19.89 -30.48 -4.44
C ALA A 469 20.23 -30.52 -5.94
N THR A 470 19.27 -30.87 -6.79
CA THR A 470 19.45 -30.91 -8.26
C THR A 470 19.16 -29.58 -8.95
N PHE A 471 18.74 -28.54 -8.22
CA PHE A 471 18.41 -27.24 -8.82
C PHE A 471 19.66 -26.46 -9.23
N THR A 472 19.87 -26.32 -10.55
CA THR A 472 20.71 -25.28 -11.15
C THR A 472 19.89 -23.99 -11.37
N PRO A 473 20.52 -22.85 -11.71
CA PRO A 473 19.81 -21.63 -12.09
C PRO A 473 18.86 -21.80 -13.29
N GLU A 474 19.20 -22.64 -14.27
CA GLU A 474 18.34 -22.93 -15.44
C GLU A 474 17.12 -23.78 -15.04
N ILE A 475 17.34 -24.84 -14.25
CA ILE A 475 16.25 -25.71 -13.77
C ILE A 475 15.27 -24.91 -12.90
N LEU A 476 15.78 -24.03 -12.04
CA LEU A 476 14.92 -23.13 -11.25
C LEU A 476 14.16 -22.14 -12.15
N ARG A 477 14.80 -21.57 -13.19
CA ARG A 477 14.17 -20.68 -14.17
C ARG A 477 13.00 -21.36 -14.89
N GLN A 478 13.21 -22.58 -15.38
CA GLN A 478 12.19 -23.41 -16.05
C GLN A 478 11.04 -23.81 -15.11
N ASN A 479 11.34 -24.14 -13.85
CA ASN A 479 10.31 -24.41 -12.84
C ASN A 479 9.46 -23.17 -12.50
N ILE A 480 10.04 -21.97 -12.55
CA ILE A 480 9.30 -20.71 -12.38
C ILE A 480 8.43 -20.43 -13.61
N GLN A 481 8.99 -20.53 -14.83
CA GLN A 481 8.25 -20.31 -16.08
C GLN A 481 7.03 -21.24 -16.21
N SER A 482 7.18 -22.53 -15.87
CA SER A 482 6.11 -23.51 -15.93
C SER A 482 4.99 -23.26 -14.89
N GLU A 483 5.31 -22.98 -13.61
CA GLU A 483 4.29 -22.60 -12.62
C GLU A 483 3.60 -21.25 -12.97
N VAL A 484 4.31 -20.30 -13.60
CA VAL A 484 3.69 -19.03 -14.07
C VAL A 484 2.71 -19.28 -15.22
N LEU A 485 3.07 -20.09 -16.23
CA LEU A 485 2.17 -20.45 -17.33
C LEU A 485 0.96 -21.27 -16.83
N LEU A 486 1.18 -22.18 -15.88
CA LEU A 486 0.17 -23.03 -15.26
C LEU A 486 -0.86 -22.24 -14.44
N ARG A 487 -0.48 -21.13 -13.80
CA ARG A 487 -1.35 -20.43 -12.83
C ARG A 487 -1.80 -19.03 -13.20
N TYR A 488 -1.09 -18.37 -14.10
CA TYR A 488 -1.39 -17.01 -14.55
C TYR A 488 -1.60 -16.90 -16.06
N ARG A 489 -1.47 -18.00 -16.81
CA ARG A 489 -1.67 -18.03 -18.28
C ARG A 489 -0.72 -17.11 -19.05
N PHE A 490 0.41 -16.77 -18.44
CA PHE A 490 1.40 -15.80 -18.95
C PHE A 490 2.68 -16.50 -19.42
N LYS A 491 3.22 -16.08 -20.57
CA LYS A 491 4.51 -16.56 -21.10
C LYS A 491 5.63 -15.62 -20.65
N LEU A 492 6.32 -16.03 -19.58
CA LEU A 492 7.38 -15.25 -18.93
C LEU A 492 8.66 -15.20 -19.79
N PRO A 493 9.24 -14.02 -20.11
CA PRO A 493 10.44 -13.92 -20.94
C PRO A 493 11.66 -14.62 -20.34
N GLU A 494 12.55 -15.20 -21.15
CA GLU A 494 13.73 -15.94 -20.65
C GLU A 494 14.58 -15.12 -19.66
N ASP A 495 14.85 -13.85 -19.97
CA ASP A 495 15.65 -12.96 -19.13
C ASP A 495 14.84 -12.24 -18.04
N PHE A 496 13.70 -12.79 -17.57
CA PHE A 496 12.87 -12.16 -16.55
C PHE A 496 13.63 -11.82 -15.26
N ILE A 497 14.61 -12.64 -14.86
CA ILE A 497 15.41 -12.35 -13.66
C ILE A 497 16.27 -11.10 -13.90
N ARG A 498 16.76 -10.89 -15.11
CA ARG A 498 17.54 -9.70 -15.47
C ARG A 498 16.65 -8.46 -15.61
N SER A 499 15.46 -8.57 -16.20
CA SER A 499 14.55 -7.42 -16.35
C SER A 499 13.94 -6.97 -15.02
N ILE A 500 13.57 -7.90 -14.13
CA ILE A 500 13.00 -7.58 -12.82
C ILE A 500 14.11 -7.20 -11.82
N ALA A 501 15.17 -8.03 -11.72
CA ALA A 501 16.06 -7.98 -10.56
C ALA A 501 17.34 -7.16 -10.76
N LYS A 502 17.72 -6.73 -11.97
CA LYS A 502 18.97 -5.96 -12.25
C LYS A 502 19.22 -4.80 -11.26
N GLU A 503 18.17 -4.10 -10.87
CA GLU A 503 18.20 -3.01 -9.88
C GLU A 503 17.32 -3.27 -8.64
N LYS A 504 16.59 -4.39 -8.59
CA LYS A 504 15.60 -4.71 -7.53
C LYS A 504 15.81 -6.08 -6.85
N LYS A 505 17.03 -6.65 -6.87
CA LYS A 505 17.33 -7.94 -6.20
C LYS A 505 16.88 -8.01 -4.74
N ILE A 506 17.04 -6.91 -3.99
CA ILE A 506 16.69 -6.84 -2.57
C ILE A 506 15.17 -6.78 -2.38
N ALA A 507 14.43 -6.09 -3.25
CA ALA A 507 12.97 -6.11 -3.29
C ALA A 507 12.43 -7.52 -3.55
N LEU A 508 12.99 -8.22 -4.55
CA LEU A 508 12.60 -9.58 -4.89
C LEU A 508 12.93 -10.57 -3.76
N LEU A 509 14.08 -10.42 -3.09
CA LEU A 509 14.43 -11.19 -1.88
C LEU A 509 13.41 -10.96 -0.76
N ARG A 510 13.12 -9.69 -0.45
CA ARG A 510 12.15 -9.25 0.59
C ARG A 510 10.78 -9.85 0.32
N ASP A 511 10.24 -9.71 -0.89
CA ASP A 511 8.92 -10.19 -1.25
C ASP A 511 8.85 -11.73 -1.18
N VAL A 512 9.88 -12.45 -1.63
CA VAL A 512 9.97 -13.91 -1.44
C VAL A 512 9.99 -14.27 0.05
N CYS A 513 10.77 -13.58 0.87
CA CYS A 513 10.90 -13.86 2.30
C CYS A 513 9.58 -13.59 3.06
N LEU A 514 8.96 -12.43 2.87
CA LEU A 514 7.67 -12.07 3.47
C LEU A 514 6.54 -13.04 3.04
N ARG A 515 6.55 -13.51 1.79
CA ARG A 515 5.51 -14.40 1.26
C ARG A 515 5.75 -15.89 1.54
N ALA A 516 6.97 -16.28 1.90
CA ALA A 516 7.33 -17.65 2.30
C ALA A 516 7.52 -17.84 3.82
N GLY A 517 7.56 -16.75 4.59
CA GLY A 517 7.77 -16.78 6.04
C GLY A 517 9.24 -17.01 6.41
N ILE A 518 10.19 -16.49 5.63
CA ILE A 518 11.63 -16.70 5.84
C ILE A 518 12.21 -15.47 6.55
N GLN A 519 12.97 -15.69 7.63
CA GLN A 519 13.76 -14.66 8.28
C GLN A 519 15.24 -14.83 7.89
N VAL A 520 15.85 -13.74 7.41
CA VAL A 520 17.24 -13.69 6.91
C VAL A 520 18.05 -12.69 7.74
N GLU A 521 19.36 -12.92 7.92
CA GLU A 521 20.26 -11.99 8.62
C GLU A 521 20.31 -10.63 7.89
N ALA A 522 20.18 -9.53 8.63
CA ALA A 522 20.27 -8.18 8.10
C ALA A 522 21.73 -7.85 7.73
N ARG A 523 22.05 -7.90 6.42
CA ARG A 523 23.43 -7.83 5.92
C ARG A 523 23.52 -7.23 4.53
N ASP A 524 24.69 -6.65 4.20
CA ASP A 524 25.03 -6.18 2.86
C ASP A 524 25.35 -7.38 1.93
N TYR A 525 24.31 -7.96 1.32
CA TYR A 525 24.44 -9.12 0.44
C TYR A 525 25.14 -8.75 -0.89
N ILE A 526 26.22 -9.49 -1.20
CA ILE A 526 27.00 -9.32 -2.43
C ILE A 526 26.37 -10.19 -3.52
N PHE A 527 25.83 -9.55 -4.57
CA PHE A 527 25.13 -10.22 -5.67
C PHE A 527 25.92 -10.29 -6.99
N PHE A 528 27.12 -9.71 -7.02
CA PHE A 528 27.96 -9.57 -8.22
C PHE A 528 29.44 -9.80 -7.83
N PRO A 529 30.31 -10.29 -8.74
CA PRO A 529 31.75 -10.37 -8.50
C PRO A 529 32.31 -8.95 -8.31
N ILE A 530 32.98 -8.71 -7.18
CA ILE A 530 33.63 -7.42 -6.91
C ILE A 530 34.84 -7.29 -7.85
N SER A 531 34.79 -6.32 -8.78
CA SER A 531 35.97 -5.86 -9.49
C SER A 531 36.86 -5.06 -8.53
N ASP A 532 38.17 -5.31 -8.56
CA ASP A 532 39.12 -4.71 -7.59
C ASP A 532 39.21 -3.16 -7.68
N SER A 533 38.60 -2.54 -8.70
CA SER A 533 38.44 -1.09 -8.84
C SER A 533 37.40 -0.45 -7.90
N ALA A 534 36.49 -1.22 -7.31
CA ALA A 534 35.33 -0.69 -6.56
C ALA A 534 35.58 -0.47 -5.05
N SER A 535 36.84 -0.27 -4.63
CA SER A 535 37.25 -0.31 -3.22
C SER A 535 37.30 1.05 -2.48
N VAL A 536 36.58 2.08 -2.96
CA VAL A 536 36.54 3.42 -2.31
C VAL A 536 35.13 4.04 -2.25
N SER A 537 34.21 3.43 -1.50
CA SER A 537 33.13 4.12 -0.77
C SER A 537 32.26 3.10 -0.03
N GLY A 538 32.32 3.07 1.30
CA GLY A 538 31.59 2.07 2.10
C GLY A 538 32.18 1.89 3.50
N ALA A 539 32.07 2.92 4.35
CA ALA A 539 32.52 2.83 5.74
C ALA A 539 31.53 1.98 6.54
N ALA A 540 31.87 0.72 6.79
CA ALA A 540 31.08 -0.17 7.62
C ALA A 540 30.90 0.42 9.04
N PRO A 541 29.69 0.42 9.62
CA PRO A 541 29.46 0.95 10.96
C PRO A 541 30.18 0.07 12.00
N ALA A 542 30.93 0.70 12.91
CA ALA A 542 31.58 -0.01 14.01
C ALA A 542 30.52 -0.70 14.90
N GLY A 543 30.73 -1.99 15.17
CA GLY A 543 29.82 -2.79 16.01
C GLY A 543 29.68 -2.23 17.42
N ARG A 544 28.47 -2.29 17.98
CA ARG A 544 28.21 -1.94 19.37
C ARG A 544 28.62 -3.10 20.28
N ASP A 545 29.62 -2.88 21.13
CA ASP A 545 29.98 -3.83 22.19
C ASP A 545 28.82 -4.00 23.19
N VAL A 546 28.29 -5.21 23.29
CA VAL A 546 27.30 -5.58 24.32
C VAL A 546 28.05 -6.15 25.53
N VAL A 547 28.17 -5.35 26.59
CA VAL A 547 28.82 -5.77 27.85
C VAL A 547 27.81 -6.48 28.76
N THR A 548 28.07 -7.75 29.08
CA THR A 548 27.40 -8.48 30.16
C THR A 548 28.43 -8.96 31.21
N PRO A 549 28.16 -8.78 32.53
CA PRO A 549 29.16 -9.04 33.57
C PRO A 549 29.02 -10.43 34.22
N SER A 550 30.13 -11.12 34.51
CA SER A 550 30.13 -12.29 35.41
C SER A 550 31.49 -12.60 36.05
N GLY A 551 31.47 -13.32 37.19
CA GLY A 551 32.56 -14.20 37.64
C GLY A 551 33.81 -13.59 38.32
N LYS A 552 33.88 -13.61 39.66
CA LYS A 552 35.15 -13.48 40.44
C LYS A 552 35.66 -14.85 40.90
N LYS A 553 36.99 -15.08 40.80
CA LYS A 553 37.93 -15.96 41.56
C LYS A 553 38.98 -16.55 40.59
N GLY A 554 40.28 -16.69 40.89
CA GLY A 554 41.10 -16.24 42.03
C GLY A 554 42.49 -16.94 42.06
N SER A 555 43.48 -16.35 42.76
CA SER A 555 44.85 -16.93 43.03
C SER A 555 45.82 -17.04 41.82
N LYS A 556 46.77 -16.09 41.65
CA LYS A 556 48.20 -16.12 42.12
C LYS A 556 49.12 -17.18 41.48
N HIS A 557 50.03 -16.74 40.59
CA HIS A 557 51.49 -16.67 40.90
C HIS A 557 52.25 -15.79 39.87
N LYS A 558 53.52 -15.50 40.17
CA LYS A 558 54.52 -14.73 39.40
C LYS A 558 55.92 -15.16 39.92
N PRO A 559 57.06 -14.83 39.27
CA PRO A 559 57.25 -14.30 37.91
C PRO A 559 58.28 -15.09 37.06
N GLU A 560 58.35 -14.84 35.76
CA GLU A 560 59.65 -14.80 35.06
C GLU A 560 59.60 -13.96 33.76
N LYS A 561 60.77 -13.75 33.13
CA LYS A 561 60.93 -12.98 31.88
C LYS A 561 61.46 -13.90 30.78
N HIS A 562 60.92 -13.80 29.56
CA HIS A 562 61.65 -13.24 28.41
C HIS A 562 60.71 -13.02 27.21
N HIS A 563 61.24 -12.48 26.11
CA HIS A 563 60.50 -12.16 24.89
C HIS A 563 59.93 -13.40 24.19
N ASP A 564 58.71 -13.26 23.66
CA ASP A 564 58.45 -13.67 22.27
C ASP A 564 57.40 -12.76 21.61
N LYS A 565 57.42 -12.65 20.27
CA LYS A 565 56.49 -11.86 19.45
C LYS A 565 55.33 -12.72 18.97
N GLN A 566 54.36 -13.00 19.84
CA GLN A 566 53.07 -13.48 19.34
C GLN A 566 52.33 -12.35 18.60
N SER A 567 52.32 -12.44 17.28
CA SER A 567 51.44 -11.64 16.44
C SER A 567 49.98 -11.93 16.82
N ARG A 568 49.18 -10.87 16.99
CA ARG A 568 47.72 -11.04 16.97
C ARG A 568 47.35 -11.56 15.58
N THR A 569 46.96 -12.83 15.49
CA THR A 569 46.42 -13.41 14.25
C THR A 569 45.11 -12.71 13.94
N ILE A 570 45.17 -11.69 13.09
CA ILE A 570 43.97 -11.08 12.51
C ILE A 570 43.31 -12.17 11.68
N VAL A 571 42.23 -12.75 12.20
CA VAL A 571 41.40 -13.70 11.46
C VAL A 571 40.74 -12.93 10.34
N LYS A 572 41.40 -12.90 9.17
CA LYS A 572 40.78 -12.44 7.94
C LYS A 572 39.55 -13.30 7.71
N SER A 573 38.37 -12.69 7.74
CA SER A 573 37.12 -13.36 7.36
C SER A 573 37.30 -14.02 5.99
N LYS A 574 36.97 -15.31 5.88
CA LYS A 574 36.92 -15.99 4.58
C LYS A 574 36.08 -15.13 3.61
N LYS A 575 36.58 -14.87 2.41
CA LYS A 575 35.74 -14.37 1.32
C LYS A 575 34.65 -15.43 1.09
N ARG A 576 33.37 -15.04 1.08
CA ARG A 576 32.26 -15.94 0.77
C ARG A 576 32.35 -16.40 -0.70
N SER A 577 31.92 -17.63 -0.97
CA SER A 577 31.81 -18.22 -2.30
C SER A 577 30.39 -18.14 -2.89
N SER A 578 29.42 -17.70 -2.09
CA SER A 578 28.01 -17.54 -2.43
C SER A 578 27.46 -16.24 -1.83
N THR A 579 26.32 -15.77 -2.35
CA THR A 579 25.63 -14.60 -1.78
C THR A 579 25.06 -14.97 -0.42
N PHE A 580 24.33 -16.09 -0.36
CA PHE A 580 23.72 -16.63 0.85
C PHE A 580 24.49 -17.87 1.33
N GLU A 581 24.65 -18.00 2.64
CA GLU A 581 25.10 -19.21 3.33
C GLU A 581 23.95 -19.76 4.20
N PRO A 582 23.93 -21.05 4.58
CA PRO A 582 22.88 -21.60 5.44
C PRO A 582 22.72 -20.86 6.77
N ASN A 583 23.81 -20.31 7.32
CA ASN A 583 23.81 -19.52 8.56
C ASN A 583 23.05 -18.19 8.45
N ASP A 584 22.80 -17.69 7.23
CA ASP A 584 22.06 -16.44 7.01
C ASP A 584 20.54 -16.63 7.23
N ILE A 585 20.05 -17.87 7.24
CA ILE A 585 18.63 -18.18 7.38
C ILE A 585 18.31 -18.42 8.86
N LEU A 586 17.84 -17.38 9.53
CA LEU A 586 17.66 -17.35 10.99
C LEU A 586 16.46 -18.17 11.46
N ALA A 587 15.34 -18.12 10.74
CA ALA A 587 14.10 -18.81 11.12
C ALA A 587 13.14 -19.00 9.93
N ILE A 588 12.19 -19.92 10.10
CA ILE A 588 10.89 -19.87 9.42
C ILE A 588 9.85 -19.39 10.43
N LEU A 589 9.10 -18.36 10.05
CA LEU A 589 7.97 -17.81 10.80
C LEU A 589 6.65 -18.38 10.24
N PRO A 590 5.64 -18.68 11.09
CA PRO A 590 4.32 -19.09 10.63
C PRO A 590 3.60 -17.92 9.94
N LEU A 591 3.07 -18.14 8.74
CA LEU A 591 2.23 -17.17 8.04
C LEU A 591 0.77 -17.41 8.43
N VAL A 592 0.23 -16.51 9.24
CA VAL A 592 -1.08 -16.64 9.89
C VAL A 592 -2.16 -15.94 9.06
N LYS A 593 -3.32 -16.58 8.91
CA LYS A 593 -4.55 -15.97 8.39
C LYS A 593 -5.68 -16.24 9.37
N GLN A 594 -6.47 -15.22 9.70
CA GLN A 594 -7.53 -15.29 10.71
C GLN A 594 -8.83 -14.65 10.23
N ALA A 595 -9.98 -15.14 10.72
CA ALA A 595 -11.31 -14.60 10.44
C ALA A 595 -11.75 -13.59 11.51
N THR A 596 -10.85 -12.67 11.88
CA THR A 596 -11.13 -11.58 12.84
C THR A 596 -12.30 -10.73 12.39
N THR A 597 -13.25 -10.54 13.31
CA THR A 597 -14.35 -9.58 13.25
C THR A 597 -13.84 -8.16 13.00
N ARG A 598 -14.56 -7.40 12.17
CA ARG A 598 -14.50 -5.94 12.17
C ARG A 598 -15.56 -5.37 13.10
N SER A 599 -15.27 -4.24 13.72
CA SER A 599 -16.29 -3.44 14.41
C SER A 599 -16.98 -2.53 13.38
N SER A 600 -18.23 -2.86 13.03
CA SER A 600 -19.01 -2.09 12.05
C SER A 600 -19.13 -0.63 12.46
N TYR A 601 -19.54 -0.36 13.70
CA TYR A 601 -19.62 0.98 14.29
C TYR A 601 -18.33 1.82 14.15
N ALA A 602 -17.15 1.18 14.23
CA ALA A 602 -15.88 1.88 14.14
C ALA A 602 -15.50 2.25 12.69
N ASP A 603 -15.73 1.35 11.73
CA ASP A 603 -15.56 1.64 10.28
C ASP A 603 -16.68 2.58 9.77
N GLU A 604 -17.93 2.47 10.28
CA GLU A 604 -19.06 3.37 9.98
C GLU A 604 -18.78 4.81 10.43
N ALA A 605 -18.36 5.03 11.68
CA ALA A 605 -17.98 6.36 12.17
C ALA A 605 -16.78 6.94 11.39
N PHE A 606 -15.86 6.09 10.91
CA PHE A 606 -14.74 6.51 10.08
C PHE A 606 -15.18 7.04 8.71
N GLU A 607 -16.06 6.30 8.03
CA GLU A 607 -16.57 6.66 6.71
C GLU A 607 -17.61 7.78 6.75
N ALA A 608 -18.43 7.85 7.81
CA ALA A 608 -19.31 8.99 8.07
C ALA A 608 -18.49 10.28 8.28
N GLY A 609 -17.46 10.25 9.14
CA GLY A 609 -16.58 11.41 9.36
C GLY A 609 -15.86 11.87 8.10
N LYS A 610 -15.37 10.94 7.27
CA LYS A 610 -14.83 11.25 5.93
C LYS A 610 -15.86 11.87 4.99
N THR A 611 -17.12 11.41 5.04
CA THR A 611 -18.21 11.94 4.21
C THR A 611 -18.58 13.37 4.63
N SER A 612 -18.70 13.65 5.93
CA SER A 612 -18.93 15.02 6.44
C SER A 612 -17.81 15.98 6.03
N LEU A 613 -16.54 15.54 6.09
CA LEU A 613 -15.40 16.32 5.60
C LEU A 613 -15.49 16.62 4.10
N ALA A 614 -15.90 15.64 3.29
CA ALA A 614 -16.08 15.82 1.85
C ALA A 614 -17.27 16.76 1.51
N GLN A 615 -18.28 16.83 2.39
CA GLN A 615 -19.38 17.79 2.32
C GLN A 615 -19.02 19.18 2.86
N GLY A 616 -17.84 19.34 3.48
CA GLY A 616 -17.34 20.59 4.04
C GLY A 616 -17.65 20.83 5.52
N ASP A 617 -18.41 19.95 6.19
CA ASP A 617 -18.61 20.03 7.64
C ASP A 617 -17.38 19.44 8.37
N ARG A 618 -16.42 20.32 8.65
CA ARG A 618 -15.18 19.94 9.34
C ARG A 618 -15.38 19.65 10.82
N VAL A 619 -16.38 20.21 11.49
CA VAL A 619 -16.56 20.01 12.93
C VAL A 619 -17.15 18.62 13.17
N LEU A 620 -18.27 18.30 12.53
CA LEU A 620 -18.90 16.98 12.60
C LEU A 620 -17.94 15.89 12.10
N GLY A 621 -17.26 16.14 10.98
CA GLY A 621 -16.29 15.20 10.42
C GLY A 621 -15.09 14.92 11.32
N GLN A 622 -14.64 15.92 12.08
CA GLN A 622 -13.58 15.77 13.08
C GLN A 622 -14.09 15.00 14.31
N GLU A 623 -15.27 15.33 14.84
CA GLU A 623 -15.86 14.64 16.00
C GLU A 623 -16.11 13.15 15.72
N LEU A 624 -16.69 12.81 14.56
CA LEU A 624 -16.90 11.42 14.12
C LEU A 624 -15.60 10.62 13.97
N LEU A 625 -14.52 11.25 13.50
CA LEU A 625 -13.21 10.59 13.42
C LEU A 625 -12.52 10.44 14.78
N PHE A 626 -12.81 11.31 15.75
CA PHE A 626 -12.40 11.11 17.14
C PHE A 626 -13.17 9.98 17.82
N GLU A 627 -14.48 9.88 17.58
CA GLU A 627 -15.28 8.74 18.04
C GLU A 627 -14.78 7.43 17.40
N SER A 628 -14.58 7.41 16.07
CA SER A 628 -14.01 6.25 15.37
C SER A 628 -12.63 5.87 15.91
N LEU A 629 -11.74 6.84 16.18
CA LEU A 629 -10.46 6.56 16.82
C LEU A 629 -10.64 5.93 18.21
N ALA A 630 -11.51 6.50 19.05
CA ALA A 630 -11.76 5.99 20.40
C ALA A 630 -12.38 4.57 20.37
N LEU A 631 -13.21 4.27 19.37
CA LEU A 631 -13.73 2.92 19.13
C LEU A 631 -12.61 1.97 18.66
N HIS A 632 -11.74 2.39 17.74
CA HIS A 632 -10.58 1.60 17.28
C HIS A 632 -9.59 1.29 18.41
N GLU A 633 -9.22 2.29 19.22
CA GLU A 633 -8.34 2.12 20.39
C GLU A 633 -8.97 1.20 21.45
N GLN A 634 -10.30 1.24 21.63
CA GLN A 634 -10.99 0.35 22.57
C GLN A 634 -11.18 -1.08 22.05
N THR A 635 -11.39 -1.27 20.74
CA THR A 635 -11.75 -2.58 20.16
C THR A 635 -10.55 -3.40 19.68
N TYR A 636 -9.55 -2.76 19.07
CA TYR A 636 -8.32 -3.41 18.60
C TYR A 636 -7.09 -3.04 19.43
N GLY A 637 -7.08 -1.85 20.04
CA GLY A 637 -5.94 -1.32 20.78
C GLY A 637 -5.11 -0.30 19.99
N PHE A 638 -4.17 0.35 20.70
CA PHE A 638 -3.29 1.38 20.15
C PHE A 638 -2.32 0.87 19.06
N LEU A 639 -1.99 -0.43 19.05
CA LEU A 639 -1.03 -1.04 18.13
C LEU A 639 -1.72 -1.91 17.07
N HIS A 640 -2.58 -1.29 16.25
CA HIS A 640 -3.31 -1.97 15.18
C HIS A 640 -3.34 -1.10 13.89
N PRO A 641 -3.21 -1.67 12.68
CA PRO A 641 -3.18 -0.89 11.44
C PRO A 641 -4.42 -0.02 11.21
N GLU A 642 -5.60 -0.48 11.63
CA GLU A 642 -6.85 0.30 11.50
C GLU A 642 -6.84 1.54 12.43
N THR A 643 -6.20 1.44 13.60
CA THR A 643 -5.93 2.59 14.49
C THR A 643 -4.91 3.55 13.87
N ALA A 644 -3.92 3.04 13.11
CA ALA A 644 -2.99 3.88 12.35
C ALA A 644 -3.70 4.70 11.26
N ARG A 645 -4.68 4.11 10.54
CA ARG A 645 -5.53 4.86 9.59
C ARG A 645 -6.26 6.02 10.25
N CYS A 646 -6.77 5.82 11.47
CA CYS A 646 -7.44 6.88 12.23
C CYS A 646 -6.46 8.01 12.59
N TYR A 647 -5.25 7.68 13.07
CA TYR A 647 -4.21 8.68 13.33
C TYR A 647 -3.78 9.44 12.06
N GLN A 648 -3.64 8.77 10.92
CA GLN A 648 -3.31 9.39 9.62
C GLN A 648 -4.37 10.41 9.19
N ALA A 649 -5.66 10.03 9.24
CA ALA A 649 -6.77 10.89 8.87
C ALA A 649 -6.82 12.14 9.75
N LEU A 650 -6.77 11.97 11.08
CA LEU A 650 -6.76 13.08 12.04
C LEU A 650 -5.54 13.99 11.86
N ALA A 651 -4.35 13.43 11.63
CA ALA A 651 -3.14 14.22 11.39
C ALA A 651 -3.27 15.12 10.15
N MET A 652 -3.81 14.59 9.05
CA MET A 652 -4.10 15.37 7.84
C MET A 652 -5.14 16.47 8.08
N ILE A 653 -6.21 16.19 8.84
CA ILE A 653 -7.25 17.19 9.17
C ILE A 653 -6.66 18.31 10.01
N TYR A 654 -5.93 17.99 11.08
CA TYR A 654 -5.29 18.99 11.94
C TYR A 654 -4.25 19.83 11.21
N PHE A 655 -3.54 19.26 10.21
CA PHE A 655 -2.64 20.01 9.36
C PHE A 655 -3.38 21.08 8.52
N HIS A 656 -4.51 20.72 7.91
CA HIS A 656 -5.42 21.66 7.23
C HIS A 656 -6.22 22.54 8.22
N SER A 657 -6.14 22.27 9.52
CA SER A 657 -6.68 23.08 10.62
C SER A 657 -5.72 24.18 11.08
N GLU A 658 -4.49 24.24 10.52
CA GLU A 658 -3.36 25.05 11.01
C GLU A 658 -2.86 24.69 12.43
N GLU A 659 -3.45 23.69 13.07
CA GLU A 659 -3.07 23.12 14.37
C GLU A 659 -1.85 22.19 14.22
N ARG A 660 -0.73 22.79 13.82
CA ARG A 660 0.46 22.06 13.35
C ARG A 660 1.04 21.10 14.40
N ASP A 661 1.04 21.45 15.68
CA ASP A 661 1.60 20.57 16.72
C ASP A 661 0.71 19.35 17.05
N THR A 662 -0.63 19.45 16.98
CA THR A 662 -1.52 18.27 17.15
C THR A 662 -1.43 17.35 15.92
N ALA A 663 -1.33 17.92 14.72
CA ALA A 663 -1.05 17.18 13.49
C ALA A 663 0.25 16.36 13.61
N LEU A 664 1.32 16.96 14.14
CA LEU A 664 2.59 16.27 14.40
C LEU A 664 2.47 15.16 15.44
N GLU A 665 1.69 15.34 16.52
CA GLU A 665 1.46 14.27 17.49
C GLU A 665 0.76 13.07 16.87
N PHE A 666 -0.32 13.28 16.11
CA PHE A 666 -1.01 12.19 15.43
C PHE A 666 -0.15 11.53 14.35
N GLN A 667 0.62 12.30 13.57
CA GLN A 667 1.51 11.74 12.56
C GLN A 667 2.64 10.89 13.17
N ARG A 668 3.19 11.31 14.31
CA ARG A 668 4.17 10.51 15.07
C ARG A 668 3.57 9.24 15.65
N LYS A 669 2.31 9.27 16.14
CA LYS A 669 1.58 8.06 16.55
C LYS A 669 1.39 7.10 15.37
N ALA A 670 0.96 7.60 14.20
CA ALA A 670 0.78 6.81 12.99
C ALA A 670 2.07 6.06 12.58
N ILE A 671 3.23 6.73 12.57
CA ILE A 671 4.54 6.09 12.32
C ILE A 671 4.78 4.95 13.31
N ILE A 672 4.69 5.22 14.62
CA ILE A 672 4.99 4.23 15.67
C ILE A 672 4.10 2.98 15.55
N VAL A 673 2.85 3.11 15.08
CA VAL A 673 1.96 1.98 14.85
C VAL A 673 2.31 1.25 13.55
N SER A 674 2.45 1.93 12.41
CA SER A 674 2.77 1.27 11.13
C SER A 674 4.15 0.59 11.18
N GLU A 675 5.17 1.20 11.81
CA GLU A 675 6.48 0.55 12.02
C GLU A 675 6.36 -0.77 12.80
N ARG A 676 5.55 -0.79 13.86
CA ARG A 676 5.40 -1.96 14.75
C ARG A 676 4.46 -3.04 14.21
N THR A 677 3.56 -2.70 13.30
CA THR A 677 2.54 -3.62 12.77
C THR A 677 2.83 -4.08 11.34
N LEU A 678 3.55 -3.28 10.54
CA LEU A 678 3.84 -3.55 9.12
C LEU A 678 5.34 -3.55 8.78
N GLY A 679 6.18 -2.97 9.64
CA GLY A 679 7.62 -2.80 9.43
C GLY A 679 8.02 -1.39 8.99
N VAL A 680 9.26 -0.99 9.31
CA VAL A 680 9.86 0.30 8.89
C VAL A 680 9.99 0.42 7.36
N ASP A 681 10.05 -0.73 6.69
CA ASP A 681 10.18 -0.93 5.25
C ASP A 681 8.81 -1.18 4.57
N SER A 682 7.70 -0.78 5.21
CA SER A 682 6.36 -0.86 4.62
C SER A 682 6.02 0.42 3.85
N PRO A 683 5.28 0.35 2.72
CA PRO A 683 4.90 1.55 1.97
C PRO A 683 4.18 2.60 2.83
N GLU A 684 3.37 2.11 3.78
CA GLU A 684 2.59 2.93 4.71
C GLU A 684 3.46 3.65 5.75
N ALA A 685 4.47 2.98 6.33
CA ALA A 685 5.42 3.63 7.24
C ALA A 685 6.27 4.68 6.50
N LEU A 686 6.69 4.40 5.26
CA LEU A 686 7.45 5.35 4.45
C LEU A 686 6.61 6.57 4.08
N HIS A 687 5.37 6.39 3.64
CA HIS A 687 4.45 7.50 3.36
C HIS A 687 4.15 8.31 4.65
N ASN A 688 4.07 7.65 5.81
CA ASN A 688 3.95 8.34 7.09
C ASN A 688 5.18 9.21 7.44
N TYR A 689 6.39 8.76 7.10
CA TYR A 689 7.61 9.57 7.24
C TYR A 689 7.67 10.75 6.25
N LEU A 690 7.18 10.58 5.02
CA LEU A 690 7.06 11.67 4.04
C LEU A 690 6.13 12.78 4.56
N ASN A 691 4.95 12.41 5.06
CA ASN A 691 4.00 13.36 5.64
C ASN A 691 4.54 14.04 6.90
N LEU A 692 5.25 13.32 7.79
CA LEU A 692 5.92 13.94 8.93
C LEU A 692 7.00 14.95 8.49
N GLY A 693 7.72 14.68 7.40
CA GLY A 693 8.64 15.62 6.78
C GLY A 693 7.94 16.92 6.38
N LEU A 694 6.84 16.81 5.63
CA LEU A 694 6.03 17.97 5.22
C LEU A 694 5.52 18.77 6.43
N PHE A 695 5.06 18.08 7.48
CA PHE A 695 4.50 18.72 8.67
C PHE A 695 5.56 19.46 9.52
N GLU A 696 6.74 18.86 9.73
CA GLU A 696 7.83 19.55 10.44
C GLU A 696 8.37 20.75 9.62
N HIS A 697 8.32 20.68 8.28
CA HIS A 697 8.69 21.81 7.43
C HIS A 697 7.70 22.99 7.56
N SER A 698 6.39 22.75 7.58
CA SER A 698 5.39 23.84 7.80
C SER A 698 5.49 24.46 9.20
N CYS A 699 6.10 23.76 10.17
CA CYS A 699 6.49 24.28 11.48
C CYS A 699 7.81 25.08 11.48
N GLY A 700 8.42 25.31 10.32
CA GLY A 700 9.73 25.96 10.18
C GLY A 700 10.93 25.08 10.57
N ARG A 701 10.73 23.78 10.84
CA ARG A 701 11.75 22.85 11.34
C ARG A 701 12.40 22.07 10.19
N THR A 702 12.71 22.73 9.08
CA THR A 702 13.18 22.11 7.82
C THR A 702 14.37 21.15 7.98
N LEU A 703 15.34 21.46 8.86
CA LEU A 703 16.49 20.58 9.14
C LEU A 703 16.12 19.28 9.88
N THR A 704 14.91 19.18 10.42
CA THR A 704 14.33 17.95 10.97
C THR A 704 13.51 17.24 9.89
N ALA A 705 12.71 17.98 9.12
CA ALA A 705 11.98 17.45 7.97
C ALA A 705 12.89 16.68 6.99
N LEU A 706 14.01 17.29 6.57
CA LEU A 706 14.98 16.67 5.68
C LEU A 706 15.63 15.39 6.25
N LYS A 707 15.65 15.20 7.58
CA LYS A 707 16.12 13.94 8.18
C LYS A 707 15.09 12.83 8.03
N TYR A 708 13.81 13.14 8.22
CA TYR A 708 12.72 12.18 8.00
C TYR A 708 12.56 11.83 6.52
N LEU A 709 12.63 12.80 5.61
CA LEU A 709 12.63 12.53 4.17
C LEU A 709 13.84 11.67 3.76
N LYS A 710 15.06 12.01 4.19
CA LYS A 710 16.25 11.19 3.93
C LYS A 710 16.10 9.76 4.46
N HIS A 711 15.50 9.58 5.63
CA HIS A 711 15.23 8.25 6.20
C HIS A 711 14.25 7.44 5.35
N ALA A 712 13.12 8.05 4.94
CA ALA A 712 12.16 7.42 4.05
C ALA A 712 12.79 7.05 2.71
N MET A 713 13.55 7.95 2.09
CA MET A 713 14.18 7.75 0.79
C MET A 713 15.26 6.66 0.81
N GLN A 714 16.00 6.48 1.93
CA GLN A 714 16.97 5.40 2.09
C GLN A 714 16.33 4.02 2.00
N TYR A 715 15.12 3.85 2.56
CA TYR A 715 14.34 2.62 2.38
C TYR A 715 13.63 2.59 1.02
N TRP A 716 13.14 3.72 0.51
CA TRP A 716 12.47 3.82 -0.79
C TRP A 716 13.37 3.31 -1.94
N ASP A 717 14.58 3.85 -2.05
CA ASP A 717 15.56 3.46 -3.07
C ASP A 717 15.99 1.99 -2.92
N LEU A 718 15.93 1.42 -1.71
CA LEU A 718 16.27 0.02 -1.39
C LEU A 718 15.16 -0.99 -1.76
N ILE A 719 13.90 -0.61 -1.56
CA ILE A 719 12.73 -1.51 -1.69
C ILE A 719 12.09 -1.39 -3.08
N TYR A 720 12.08 -0.19 -3.67
CA TYR A 720 11.39 0.07 -4.95
C TYR A 720 12.35 0.34 -6.10
N GLY A 721 13.63 0.62 -5.81
CA GLY A 721 14.61 1.11 -6.76
C GLY A 721 14.51 2.62 -6.98
N LYS A 722 15.58 3.21 -7.52
CA LYS A 722 15.78 4.67 -7.62
C LYS A 722 14.80 5.42 -8.53
N ASN A 723 14.12 4.70 -9.42
CA ASN A 723 13.31 5.26 -10.52
C ASN A 723 11.82 4.93 -10.32
N HIS A 724 11.31 4.96 -9.09
CA HIS A 724 9.90 4.68 -8.80
C HIS A 724 9.03 5.93 -9.04
N PRO A 725 7.86 5.84 -9.71
CA PRO A 725 7.02 7.01 -10.00
C PRO A 725 6.84 7.98 -8.82
N ASP A 726 6.33 7.49 -7.69
CA ASP A 726 6.04 8.34 -6.52
C ASP A 726 7.30 8.93 -5.82
N SER A 727 8.53 8.47 -6.15
CA SER A 727 9.73 9.08 -5.55
C SER A 727 9.93 10.52 -6.01
N SER A 728 9.49 10.85 -7.24
CA SER A 728 9.49 12.21 -7.78
C SER A 728 8.77 13.21 -6.84
N THR A 729 7.69 12.79 -6.16
CA THR A 729 6.98 13.62 -5.17
C THR A 729 7.82 13.86 -3.91
N ALA A 730 8.58 12.86 -3.46
CA ALA A 730 9.52 13.02 -2.34
C ALA A 730 10.72 13.91 -2.74
N ASP A 731 11.27 13.73 -3.94
CA ASP A 731 12.35 14.54 -4.50
C ASP A 731 11.94 16.02 -4.62
N ASN A 732 10.77 16.32 -5.18
CA ASN A 732 10.19 17.67 -5.24
C ASN A 732 10.04 18.30 -3.83
N ASN A 733 9.55 17.54 -2.85
CA ASN A 733 9.42 18.02 -1.47
C ASN A 733 10.77 18.32 -0.82
N VAL A 734 11.80 17.48 -1.05
CA VAL A 734 13.18 17.75 -0.61
C VAL A 734 13.72 19.02 -1.29
N ALA A 735 13.49 19.19 -2.59
CA ALA A 735 13.98 20.33 -3.35
C ALA A 735 13.42 21.66 -2.83
N VAL A 736 12.10 21.76 -2.61
CA VAL A 736 11.45 22.95 -2.00
C VAL A 736 12.01 23.23 -0.59
N MET A 737 12.21 22.19 0.22
CA MET A 737 12.82 22.34 1.54
C MET A 737 14.24 22.90 1.47
N LEU A 738 15.06 22.47 0.50
CA LEU A 738 16.40 23.00 0.27
C LEU A 738 16.39 24.47 -0.19
N GLN A 739 15.43 24.88 -1.04
CA GLN A 739 15.23 26.30 -1.37
C GLN A 739 14.94 27.16 -0.14
N SER A 740 14.15 26.65 0.82
CA SER A 740 13.88 27.38 2.09
C SER A 740 15.13 27.57 2.95
N LEU A 741 16.16 26.73 2.77
CA LEU A 741 17.48 26.84 3.40
C LEU A 741 18.50 27.60 2.53
N LYS A 742 18.11 28.08 1.34
CA LYS A 742 18.94 28.69 0.30
C LYS A 742 20.03 27.77 -0.27
N ASP A 743 19.82 26.45 -0.18
CA ASP A 743 20.66 25.44 -0.83
C ASP A 743 20.13 25.18 -2.25
N PHE A 744 20.31 26.17 -3.12
CA PHE A 744 19.78 26.14 -4.49
C PHE A 744 20.49 25.12 -5.37
N ASP A 745 21.78 24.85 -5.14
CA ASP A 745 22.54 23.84 -5.87
C ASP A 745 21.98 22.43 -5.66
N ASN A 746 21.79 22.00 -4.41
CA ASN A 746 21.18 20.69 -4.17
C ASN A 746 19.70 20.68 -4.54
N SER A 747 18.98 21.81 -4.42
CA SER A 747 17.59 21.91 -4.89
C SER A 747 17.44 21.59 -6.39
N CYS A 748 18.29 22.16 -7.27
CA CYS A 748 18.27 21.85 -8.69
C CYS A 748 18.44 20.35 -8.95
N LEU A 749 19.41 19.70 -8.30
CA LEU A 749 19.68 18.26 -8.47
C LEU A 749 18.48 17.37 -8.10
N PHE A 750 17.72 17.73 -7.06
CA PHE A 750 16.50 17.00 -6.70
C PHE A 750 15.34 17.25 -7.67
N PHE A 751 15.18 18.47 -8.21
CA PHE A 751 14.21 18.74 -9.28
C PHE A 751 14.60 18.03 -10.60
N GLU A 752 15.89 17.88 -10.90
CA GLU A 752 16.37 17.11 -12.05
C GLU A 752 16.07 15.62 -11.88
N ARG A 753 16.38 15.01 -10.73
CA ARG A 753 15.98 13.62 -10.40
C ARG A 753 14.46 13.44 -10.50
N ALA A 754 13.69 14.42 -10.01
CA ALA A 754 12.23 14.39 -10.11
C ALA A 754 11.74 14.45 -11.56
N LYS A 755 12.34 15.30 -12.41
CA LYS A 755 12.06 15.42 -13.84
C LYS A 755 12.41 14.14 -14.60
N GLU A 756 13.62 13.60 -14.43
CA GLU A 756 14.06 12.34 -15.04
C GLU A 756 13.10 11.19 -14.74
N THR A 757 12.62 11.12 -13.49
CA THR A 757 11.62 10.12 -13.06
C THR A 757 10.29 10.30 -13.80
N GLN A 758 9.78 11.53 -13.95
CA GLN A 758 8.53 11.78 -14.68
C GLN A 758 8.68 11.58 -16.19
N GLU A 759 9.82 11.93 -16.79
CA GLU A 759 10.13 11.65 -18.20
C GLU A 759 10.15 10.14 -18.50
N MET A 760 10.66 9.31 -17.59
CA MET A 760 10.62 7.85 -17.73
C MET A 760 9.21 7.26 -17.60
N VAL A 761 8.36 7.87 -16.77
CA VAL A 761 7.03 7.33 -16.40
C VAL A 761 5.92 7.77 -17.37
N HIS A 762 5.95 9.02 -17.83
CA HIS A 762 4.94 9.56 -18.75
C HIS A 762 5.44 9.73 -20.19
N GLY A 763 6.76 9.73 -20.40
CA GLY A 763 7.36 10.20 -21.65
C GLY A 763 7.50 11.72 -21.68
N LYS A 764 8.34 12.22 -22.59
CA LYS A 764 8.69 13.65 -22.67
C LYS A 764 7.51 14.55 -23.03
N ASP A 765 6.63 14.10 -23.92
CA ASP A 765 5.44 14.85 -24.37
C ASP A 765 4.27 14.73 -23.37
N HIS A 766 4.45 15.19 -22.13
CA HIS A 766 3.40 15.10 -21.10
C HIS A 766 3.30 16.36 -20.21
N VAL A 767 2.07 16.70 -19.80
CA VAL A 767 1.76 17.91 -19.01
C VAL A 767 2.49 17.94 -17.66
N ILE A 768 2.65 16.78 -17.00
CA ILE A 768 3.41 16.68 -15.73
C ILE A 768 4.91 16.94 -15.97
N VAL A 769 5.45 16.53 -17.12
CA VAL A 769 6.86 16.77 -17.48
C VAL A 769 7.07 18.25 -17.81
N ALA A 770 6.16 18.89 -18.57
CA ALA A 770 6.17 20.33 -18.79
C ALA A 770 6.15 21.12 -17.46
N ASN A 771 5.36 20.67 -16.47
CA ASN A 771 5.37 21.26 -15.12
C ASN A 771 6.70 21.03 -14.38
N CYS A 772 7.37 19.89 -14.57
CA CYS A 772 8.70 19.67 -14.01
C CYS A 772 9.75 20.60 -14.63
N HIS A 773 9.68 20.86 -15.95
CA HIS A 773 10.51 21.85 -16.62
C HIS A 773 10.28 23.28 -16.07
N HIS A 774 9.02 23.71 -15.91
CA HIS A 774 8.67 25.02 -15.33
C HIS A 774 9.18 25.18 -13.89
N VAL A 775 8.99 24.17 -13.04
CA VAL A 775 9.48 24.20 -11.64
C VAL A 775 11.01 24.20 -11.59
N LEU A 776 11.68 23.45 -12.48
CA LEU A 776 13.14 23.44 -12.58
C LEU A 776 13.70 24.76 -13.12
N ALA A 777 13.04 25.40 -14.09
CA ALA A 777 13.39 26.74 -14.58
C ALA A 777 13.34 27.77 -13.45
N ARG A 778 12.30 27.74 -12.63
CA ARG A 778 12.17 28.59 -11.43
C ARG A 778 13.22 28.28 -10.36
N ALA A 779 13.64 27.03 -10.20
CA ALA A 779 14.77 26.67 -9.33
C ALA A 779 16.11 27.24 -9.86
N TYR A 780 16.36 27.15 -11.17
CA TYR A 780 17.54 27.75 -11.81
C TYR A 780 17.54 29.28 -11.72
N ALA A 781 16.37 29.93 -11.82
CA ALA A 781 16.22 31.37 -11.60
C ALA A 781 16.54 31.77 -10.14
N LEU A 782 16.13 30.98 -9.14
CA LEU A 782 16.49 31.20 -7.73
C LEU A 782 17.99 30.97 -7.45
N LYS A 783 18.63 30.07 -8.20
CA LYS A 783 20.09 29.89 -8.23
C LYS A 783 20.83 31.04 -8.94
N GLY A 784 20.13 31.85 -9.75
CA GLY A 784 20.69 32.94 -10.55
C GLY A 784 21.20 32.53 -11.94
N ASP A 785 21.01 31.27 -12.35
CA ASP A 785 21.33 30.80 -13.70
C ASP A 785 20.15 31.04 -14.64
N PHE A 786 20.05 32.28 -15.11
CA PHE A 786 19.01 32.68 -16.05
C PHE A 786 19.24 32.13 -17.47
N GLU A 787 20.40 31.53 -17.79
CA GLU A 787 20.62 30.94 -19.11
C GLU A 787 20.02 29.52 -19.20
N THR A 788 20.14 28.71 -18.15
CA THR A 788 19.42 27.41 -18.08
C THR A 788 17.95 27.60 -17.77
N ALA A 789 17.58 28.54 -16.90
CA ALA A 789 16.16 28.83 -16.60
C ALA A 789 15.36 29.17 -17.86
N VAL A 790 15.88 30.03 -18.75
CA VAL A 790 15.20 30.37 -20.02
C VAL A 790 15.05 29.13 -20.92
N LYS A 791 16.03 28.22 -20.96
CA LYS A 791 15.95 27.00 -21.80
C LYS A 791 14.91 26.01 -21.27
N GLU A 792 14.88 25.78 -19.96
CA GLU A 792 13.91 24.88 -19.32
C GLU A 792 12.48 25.46 -19.44
N GLU A 793 12.29 26.78 -19.27
CA GLU A 793 10.98 27.43 -19.45
C GLU A 793 10.52 27.42 -20.92
N GLN A 794 11.44 27.56 -21.90
CA GLN A 794 11.12 27.37 -23.32
C GLN A 794 10.56 25.97 -23.59
N LEU A 795 11.20 24.92 -23.04
CA LEU A 795 10.71 23.55 -23.18
C LEU A 795 9.33 23.37 -22.53
N ALA A 796 9.10 23.97 -21.35
CA ALA A 796 7.78 23.95 -20.70
C ALA A 796 6.71 24.64 -21.56
N PHE A 797 6.97 25.85 -22.06
CA PHE A 797 6.07 26.61 -22.92
C PHE A 797 5.74 25.85 -24.22
N ASP A 798 6.76 25.35 -24.93
CA ASP A 798 6.58 24.62 -26.19
C ASP A 798 5.72 23.35 -25.98
N MET A 799 5.88 22.67 -24.84
CA MET A 799 5.05 21.53 -24.46
C MET A 799 3.62 21.91 -24.09
N TYR A 800 3.39 22.97 -23.30
CA TYR A 800 2.04 23.44 -22.99
C TYR A 800 1.30 23.90 -24.25
N LEU A 801 1.97 24.66 -25.13
CA LEU A 801 1.43 25.09 -26.41
C LEU A 801 1.06 23.90 -27.32
N LYS A 802 1.88 22.84 -27.34
CA LYS A 802 1.65 21.60 -28.11
C LYS A 802 0.52 20.72 -27.53
N LEU A 803 0.37 20.65 -26.21
CA LEU A 803 -0.54 19.71 -25.54
C LEU A 803 -1.91 20.32 -25.17
N ALA A 804 -1.94 21.60 -24.83
CA ALA A 804 -3.15 22.31 -24.37
C ALA A 804 -3.52 23.54 -25.21
N GLY A 805 -2.60 24.03 -26.05
CA GLY A 805 -2.84 25.17 -26.94
C GLY A 805 -2.57 26.53 -26.29
N ALA A 806 -2.64 27.59 -27.11
CA ALA A 806 -2.30 28.95 -26.73
C ALA A 806 -3.28 29.59 -25.72
N GLU A 807 -4.51 29.10 -25.64
CA GLU A 807 -5.53 29.67 -24.76
C GLU A 807 -5.50 29.14 -23.32
N ASP A 808 -4.79 28.04 -23.06
CA ASP A 808 -4.66 27.47 -21.72
C ASP A 808 -3.91 28.40 -20.75
N VAL A 809 -4.33 28.39 -19.49
CA VAL A 809 -3.77 29.22 -18.42
C VAL A 809 -2.28 28.94 -18.25
N ARG A 810 -1.88 27.66 -18.24
CA ARG A 810 -0.48 27.23 -18.08
C ARG A 810 0.42 27.71 -19.21
N THR A 811 -0.08 27.72 -20.46
CA THR A 811 0.66 28.24 -21.61
C THR A 811 0.91 29.75 -21.49
N LYS A 812 -0.08 30.50 -21.00
CA LYS A 812 0.01 31.95 -20.76
C LYS A 812 0.91 32.29 -19.58
N GLU A 813 0.84 31.53 -18.49
CA GLU A 813 1.75 31.64 -17.36
C GLU A 813 3.19 31.36 -17.77
N ALA A 814 3.45 30.32 -18.57
CA ALA A 814 4.77 29.97 -19.06
C ALA A 814 5.37 31.03 -20.01
N ASP A 815 4.57 31.64 -20.91
CA ASP A 815 5.06 32.76 -21.74
C ASP A 815 5.41 33.99 -20.88
N MET A 816 4.58 34.33 -19.89
CA MET A 816 4.85 35.42 -18.95
C MET A 816 6.15 35.19 -18.18
N TRP A 817 6.33 34.01 -17.57
CA TRP A 817 7.58 33.63 -16.89
C TRP A 817 8.77 33.63 -17.85
N LEU A 818 8.60 33.14 -19.08
CA LEU A 818 9.65 33.13 -20.09
C LEU A 818 10.06 34.55 -20.51
N GLN A 819 9.13 35.51 -20.56
CA GLN A 819 9.44 36.92 -20.82
C GLN A 819 10.18 37.57 -19.64
N GLU A 820 9.73 37.32 -18.41
CA GLU A 820 10.43 37.77 -17.20
C GLU A 820 11.86 37.23 -17.13
N LEU A 821 12.06 35.92 -17.32
CA LEU A 821 13.37 35.26 -17.29
C LEU A 821 14.32 35.77 -18.39
N LYS A 822 13.81 36.05 -19.61
CA LYS A 822 14.59 36.70 -20.67
C LYS A 822 15.08 38.09 -20.23
N SER A 823 14.19 38.90 -19.66
CA SER A 823 14.54 40.24 -19.19
C SER A 823 15.54 40.24 -18.02
N ALA A 824 15.40 39.28 -17.09
CA ALA A 824 16.33 39.08 -15.99
C ALA A 824 17.73 38.66 -16.49
N ARG A 825 17.80 37.73 -17.45
CA ARG A 825 19.04 37.30 -18.11
C ARG A 825 19.76 38.46 -18.82
N GLU A 826 19.01 39.33 -19.48
CA GLU A 826 19.57 40.52 -20.14
C GLU A 826 20.04 41.55 -19.12
N TYR A 827 19.33 41.72 -18.00
CA TYR A 827 19.75 42.56 -16.89
C TYR A 827 21.05 42.06 -16.24
N THR A 828 21.18 40.76 -15.94
CA THR A 828 22.41 40.20 -15.34
C THR A 828 23.59 40.24 -16.30
N ALA A 829 23.40 39.96 -17.59
CA ALA A 829 24.45 40.10 -18.60
C ALA A 829 24.95 41.55 -18.72
N ASN A 830 24.05 42.53 -18.62
CA ASN A 830 24.42 43.96 -18.58
C ASN A 830 25.13 44.36 -17.27
N GLN A 831 24.78 43.77 -16.13
CA GLN A 831 25.54 43.93 -14.88
C GLN A 831 26.94 43.33 -15.00
N GLU A 832 27.07 42.06 -15.42
CA GLU A 832 28.37 41.39 -15.55
C GLU A 832 29.32 42.12 -16.50
N THR A 833 28.81 42.64 -17.62
CA THR A 833 29.63 43.41 -18.57
C THR A 833 30.04 44.77 -18.01
N PHE A 834 29.18 45.44 -17.24
CA PHE A 834 29.54 46.66 -16.51
C PHE A 834 30.59 46.39 -15.42
N GLU A 835 30.44 45.32 -14.62
CA GLU A 835 31.41 44.92 -13.59
C GLU A 835 32.76 44.52 -14.19
N LYS A 836 32.77 43.74 -15.27
CA LYS A 836 34.00 43.38 -16.01
C LYS A 836 34.68 44.63 -16.58
N ALA A 837 33.93 45.57 -17.14
CA ALA A 837 34.48 46.84 -17.62
C ALA A 837 35.01 47.72 -16.48
N ALA A 838 34.36 47.73 -15.31
CA ALA A 838 34.82 48.45 -14.13
C ALA A 838 36.09 47.83 -13.54
N LEU A 839 36.16 46.50 -13.44
CA LEU A 839 37.36 45.75 -13.05
C LEU A 839 38.50 45.95 -14.04
N GLU A 840 38.23 45.97 -15.35
CA GLU A 840 39.26 46.25 -16.35
C GLU A 840 39.75 47.70 -16.25
N GLN A 841 38.86 48.69 -16.07
CA GLN A 841 39.26 50.06 -15.81
C GLN A 841 40.08 50.20 -14.51
N GLN A 842 39.71 49.46 -13.46
CA GLN A 842 40.48 49.41 -12.20
C GLN A 842 41.86 48.78 -12.41
N HIS A 843 41.96 47.67 -13.15
CA HIS A 843 43.23 47.04 -13.53
C HIS A 843 44.08 47.97 -14.40
N GLN A 844 43.51 48.62 -15.41
CA GLN A 844 44.20 49.61 -16.25
C GLN A 844 44.66 50.84 -15.43
N ALA A 845 43.85 51.30 -14.47
CA ALA A 845 44.22 52.38 -13.55
C ALA A 845 45.37 51.97 -12.61
N ILE A 846 45.35 50.74 -12.08
CA ILE A 846 46.45 50.17 -11.30
C ILE A 846 47.72 50.02 -12.17
N HIS A 847 47.60 49.55 -13.42
CA HIS A 847 48.72 49.43 -14.35
C HIS A 847 49.30 50.79 -14.77
N ARG A 848 48.46 51.83 -14.86
CA ARG A 848 48.90 53.23 -15.02
C ARG A 848 49.55 53.76 -13.75
N ALA A 849 49.03 53.45 -12.57
CA ALA A 849 49.65 53.84 -11.30
C ALA A 849 51.02 53.18 -11.09
N THR A 850 51.19 51.89 -11.41
CA THR A 850 52.50 51.21 -11.33
C THR A 850 53.47 51.64 -12.43
N SER A 851 53.02 51.97 -13.64
CA SER A 851 53.91 52.53 -14.68
C SER A 851 54.29 54.00 -14.41
N LEU A 852 53.40 54.79 -13.81
CA LEU A 852 53.72 56.12 -13.27
C LEU A 852 54.66 56.00 -12.05
N SER A 853 54.50 55.00 -11.18
CA SER A 853 55.45 54.71 -10.10
C SER A 853 56.82 54.23 -10.62
N ALA A 854 56.85 53.45 -11.72
CA ALA A 854 58.10 52.99 -12.33
C ALA A 854 58.84 54.13 -13.04
N THR A 855 58.12 55.04 -13.69
CA THR A 855 58.72 56.26 -14.28
C THR A 855 59.13 57.27 -13.21
N ALA A 856 58.38 57.41 -12.11
CA ALA A 856 58.81 58.18 -10.94
C ALA A 856 60.08 57.59 -10.31
N ALA A 857 60.18 56.26 -10.19
CA ALA A 857 61.41 55.58 -9.74
C ALA A 857 62.58 55.79 -10.72
N ALA A 858 62.34 55.76 -12.04
CA ALA A 858 63.36 56.05 -13.05
C ALA A 858 63.85 57.50 -13.03
N VAL A 859 62.98 58.46 -12.68
CA VAL A 859 63.35 59.88 -12.49
C VAL A 859 64.10 60.08 -11.16
N ALA A 860 63.63 59.46 -10.06
CA ALA A 860 64.32 59.50 -8.76
C ALA A 860 65.72 58.85 -8.81
N SER A 861 65.88 57.81 -9.63
CA SER A 861 67.18 57.16 -9.91
C SER A 861 68.25 58.12 -10.47
N ARG A 862 67.84 59.26 -11.04
CA ARG A 862 68.77 60.31 -11.50
C ARG A 862 69.12 61.38 -10.47
N ALA A 863 68.54 61.34 -9.27
CA ALA A 863 68.79 62.30 -8.18
C ALA A 863 69.46 61.67 -6.94
N ALA A 864 69.67 60.34 -6.92
CA ALA A 864 70.14 59.59 -5.75
C ALA A 864 71.55 58.98 -5.91
N LEU A 865 72.43 59.63 -6.67
CA LEU A 865 73.88 59.32 -6.72
C LEU A 865 74.72 60.41 -6.04
N ALA A 866 74.26 60.85 -4.86
CA ALA A 866 75.04 61.65 -3.92
C ALA A 866 74.78 61.15 -2.49
N GLU A 867 75.86 60.76 -1.81
CA GLU A 867 76.02 60.62 -0.36
C GLU A 867 74.94 59.84 0.44
N ALA A 868 75.12 58.52 0.51
CA ALA A 868 74.54 57.71 1.58
C ALA A 868 75.29 57.93 2.91
N ALA A 869 74.65 58.55 3.92
CA ALA A 869 75.24 58.69 5.26
C ALA A 869 74.21 58.72 6.42
N ILE A 870 74.30 57.70 7.30
CA ILE A 870 74.19 57.84 8.78
C ILE A 870 72.82 58.30 9.36
N ARG A 871 71.84 57.38 9.53
CA ARG A 871 71.44 56.80 10.85
C ARG A 871 70.20 55.90 10.84
N LYS A 872 70.16 54.97 11.80
CA LYS A 872 68.95 54.25 12.27
C LYS A 872 68.23 55.08 13.33
N ALA A 873 66.88 55.09 13.37
CA ALA A 873 66.09 55.02 14.61
C ALA A 873 64.55 54.96 14.40
N ASN A 874 63.97 53.77 14.56
CA ASN A 874 62.83 53.46 15.46
C ASN A 874 61.38 53.97 15.18
N VAL A 875 60.41 53.19 15.74
CA VAL A 875 58.98 53.49 16.05
C VAL A 875 57.89 53.27 14.97
N ASP A 876 57.04 52.27 15.25
CA ASP A 876 55.68 51.99 14.72
C ASP A 876 54.63 53.05 15.14
N PRO A 877 53.51 53.25 14.40
CA PRO A 877 52.28 52.61 14.88
C PRO A 877 51.30 52.06 13.81
N GLN A 878 50.52 51.10 14.31
CA GLN A 878 49.45 50.28 13.72
C GLN A 878 48.32 50.95 12.89
N VAL A 879 47.48 50.06 12.34
CA VAL A 879 46.14 50.22 11.76
C VAL A 879 46.14 50.51 10.25
N GLY A 880 45.46 49.73 9.40
CA GLY A 880 44.77 48.46 9.66
C GLY A 880 43.68 48.18 8.62
N SER A 881 43.88 47.15 7.78
CA SER A 881 42.87 46.69 6.81
C SER A 881 42.78 45.17 6.82
N ARG A 882 41.55 44.64 6.79
CA ARG A 882 41.26 43.20 6.71
C ARG A 882 40.87 42.86 5.27
N GLY A 883 41.70 42.07 4.59
CA GLY A 883 41.38 41.50 3.29
C GLY A 883 41.69 39.99 3.28
N HIS A 884 40.71 39.20 2.87
CA HIS A 884 40.75 37.78 2.48
C HIS A 884 41.89 36.88 3.00
N LEU A 885 41.55 35.99 3.93
CA LEU A 885 42.20 34.68 4.08
C LEU A 885 41.88 33.80 2.86
N SER A 886 42.80 32.89 2.50
CA SER A 886 42.59 31.93 1.42
C SER A 886 41.77 30.71 1.87
N LEU A 887 41.14 30.02 0.91
CA LEU A 887 40.28 28.86 1.17
C LEU A 887 41.03 27.71 1.87
N ASN A 888 42.33 27.56 1.62
CA ASN A 888 43.15 26.50 2.20
C ASN A 888 43.45 26.74 3.69
N GLU A 889 43.66 28.00 4.10
CA GLU A 889 43.91 28.37 5.50
C GLU A 889 42.65 28.16 6.37
N LEU A 890 41.46 28.31 5.79
CA LEU A 890 40.18 27.94 6.42
C LEU A 890 40.02 26.43 6.60
N LEU A 891 40.50 25.63 5.63
CA LEU A 891 40.42 24.16 5.68
C LEU A 891 41.38 23.55 6.71
N GLU A 892 42.57 24.11 6.91
CA GLU A 892 43.46 23.68 8.01
C GLU A 892 42.87 24.01 9.39
N TYR A 893 42.25 25.19 9.54
CA TYR A 893 41.64 25.61 10.81
C TYR A 893 40.50 24.68 11.25
N ILE A 894 39.60 24.33 10.33
CA ILE A 894 38.40 23.50 10.59
C ILE A 894 38.76 22.06 11.00
N ASN A 895 39.87 21.49 10.52
CA ASN A 895 40.23 20.09 10.78
C ASN A 895 40.96 19.86 12.12
N SER A 896 41.20 20.91 12.91
CA SER A 896 41.94 20.80 14.18
C SER A 896 41.04 20.47 15.39
N GLN A 897 40.95 19.18 15.76
CA GLN A 897 40.30 18.73 17.01
C GLN A 897 41.12 19.14 18.25
N PRO A 898 40.53 19.78 19.28
CA PRO A 898 41.27 20.34 20.40
C PRO A 898 41.67 19.29 21.45
N GLN A 899 42.92 18.83 21.42
CA GLN A 899 43.53 18.21 22.60
C GLN A 899 44.04 19.29 23.57
N GLY A 900 43.44 19.35 24.76
CA GLY A 900 43.84 20.30 25.79
C GLY A 900 45.16 19.93 26.46
N SER A 901 45.98 20.92 26.77
CA SER A 901 47.10 20.77 27.70
C SER A 901 47.25 21.99 28.61
N SER A 902 47.78 21.75 29.80
CA SER A 902 47.82 22.66 30.94
C SER A 902 48.84 23.79 30.81
N SER A 903 48.49 24.97 31.33
CA SER A 903 49.44 25.83 32.06
C SER A 903 48.73 26.46 33.26
N GLY A 904 49.48 26.90 34.28
CA GLY A 904 48.89 27.38 35.52
C GLY A 904 49.83 28.25 36.36
N SER A 905 49.22 28.99 37.30
CA SER A 905 49.82 30.01 38.19
C SER A 905 50.33 31.29 37.49
N GLY A 906 50.10 32.49 38.04
CA GLY A 906 49.22 32.85 39.15
C GLY A 906 49.41 34.28 39.71
N LYS A 907 48.63 34.60 40.76
CA LYS A 907 48.68 35.77 41.67
C LYS A 907 47.96 37.08 41.29
N SER A 908 46.68 37.15 41.72
CA SER A 908 46.09 38.26 42.51
C SER A 908 45.80 39.63 41.83
N LYS A 909 44.85 40.48 42.27
CA LYS A 909 44.13 40.56 43.57
C LYS A 909 42.86 41.45 43.45
N LYS A 910 41.70 40.99 43.98
CA LYS A 910 40.45 41.76 44.27
C LYS A 910 39.69 42.31 43.02
N ALA A 911 38.37 42.60 43.05
CA ALA A 911 37.45 42.77 44.21
C ALA A 911 36.03 42.16 44.04
N ARG A 912 35.37 42.03 45.21
CA ARG A 912 33.93 41.83 45.56
C ARG A 912 32.86 42.04 44.46
N VAL A 913 31.93 41.08 44.25
CA VAL A 913 30.57 40.93 44.92
C VAL A 913 29.52 41.90 44.36
N SER A 914 28.24 41.56 44.09
CA SER A 914 27.39 40.42 44.52
C SER A 914 26.49 39.85 43.41
N ALA A 915 26.09 38.58 43.52
CA ALA A 915 24.90 38.03 42.87
C ALA A 915 23.76 37.87 43.90
N ALA A 916 22.50 38.07 43.48
CA ALA A 916 21.32 37.92 44.34
C ALA A 916 20.29 36.98 43.69
N LYS A 917 20.18 35.74 44.20
CA LYS A 917 18.99 34.89 43.97
C LYS A 917 17.82 35.47 44.78
N ARG A 918 16.61 35.44 44.22
CA ARG A 918 15.38 35.44 45.04
C ARG A 918 14.34 34.51 44.44
N THR A 919 13.75 33.69 45.30
CA THR A 919 12.70 32.72 44.99
C THR A 919 11.38 33.13 45.66
N GLY A 920 10.27 32.77 45.02
CA GLY A 920 8.91 32.86 45.57
C GLY A 920 7.93 32.41 44.49
N LYS A 921 7.29 31.24 44.61
CA LYS A 921 6.09 30.99 45.44
C LYS A 921 4.91 31.89 45.07
N LYS A 922 4.16 31.48 44.05
CA LYS A 922 2.97 30.65 44.32
C LYS A 922 2.93 29.48 43.34
#